data_AF-A4AT65-F1
#
_entry.id   AF-A4AT65-F1
#
_cell.length_a   1.000
_cell.length_b   1.000
_cell.length_c   1.000
_cell.angle_alpha   90.00
_cell.angle_beta   90.00
_cell.angle_gamma   90.00
#
_symmetry.space_group_name_H-M   'P 1'
#
loop_
_entity.id
_entity.type
_entity.pdbx_description
1 polymer ?
#
loop_
_entity_poly.entity_id
_entity_poly.type
_entity_poly.pdbx_seq_one_letter_code
_entity_poly.pdbx_strand_id
1 'polypeptide(L)'
;MENYTYPFIKQIFRRSLKFFMAFGSLAISVSSVYASSESMDISMMDIDIDTDGDGVLDSVDIDDDNDGILDSVEDANLDFDNNPVTNPTDSDGDGIPDFLDIDSDNDGMLDNIEAQSIAGYVELSGIDSDGNGIDDIYEITPGSNLGLDPIDTDNDGVFDYLDLDSDNDGILDKNESSIIKTDFDCDTVPKLAFSSPPVLESGSAYSEGAIYRISNVANGIDALIDIEKINSARIDVLDQNSIDSEFFKPEIQFTTTDDNKMPYVDLRISFVSTGTTEPYVLEELIANFIDVDGNGQYQEFNRFDNPASYTLDNPNEIDVNNTSGGLLINGGSKEYSGIFNTHPTVNVAVEFLDISTFVFRFGIKTEDPVNFSTIVRQSGIQFSCLDNFVDPQTITFSTDVDSDNDGLPDRVDLDADNDGIPDNVEGQSTDGYVPPTGNDSDEDGLDDAYEGVDDDGLTPVNTDGADEPDYLDSDSDNDLVPDNNEGNDFNFDGVPDQYYTGIDTDGDGLDDGYEGSDVNDGFDVNDEIDDPANDLPDTDSTEDVNYRDLDDDGDGIDTPEEDFDGDGNPTNDDTDSDGTPDYLDPTDDRLDTDGDGVPDEVDLDDDNDGILDTTEDPNFDNDNNPLTDPTDSDADGVPNHLDIDADNDGIPDNVEMQTTDGYIAPNDDDEVTYAANNGVNSAYPNGLIPVNTDGTDVPDYLDMDSDNDLVPDNNEGNDFNFDGLPDQVYTGVDTDGDGLDDGYEGADVNDGFDVNDEIDDPKNDLPDTDGTEDVNYRDLDDDGDGIETPDEDSDGDGNPTNDDSNGDGTPNYLDPTDDMANITVLKVDEFYDENGDGLVQVGETIDYSFIITNIGTVPISSITITDPLVIVLGGPLAILEPGAIDDTTFRATYIITQEDVDNGSFSNSATVLGTIPDIGPISSLSDDPDNPTNVDIDGDGNPDDPTVFIFPVVIPIDAVDDDYTNIFVDGLIGGVISDINVLDNDTLNGEPVNLDNVIISSEPNGTLTIDSDGNVIVTPLTPTGSYSIEYTICEIANSDNCDKARVMVLVSEVIQIGIEINQMVTPNNDGKNDFLFIRGVENAKNNSLKIFNRWGVAVYEGNNYNNQNNIFDGRSKGRSTVSASEYLPSGVYFYIFEYQNDDMKNITDSGYIYVSE
;
A
#
# COMPACT_ATOMS: atom_id res chain seq x y z
N MET A 1 6.45 46.79 7.55
CA MET A 1 6.91 47.15 8.92
C MET A 1 6.21 46.16 9.81
N GLU A 2 6.89 45.32 10.59
CA GLU A 2 8.34 45.16 10.75
C GLU A 2 8.76 43.69 10.53
N ASN A 3 10.06 43.46 10.45
CA ASN A 3 10.72 42.22 10.06
C ASN A 3 10.81 41.17 11.18
N TYR A 4 10.71 39.88 10.82
CA TYR A 4 11.50 38.79 11.41
C TYR A 4 12.20 37.96 10.31
N THR A 5 13.34 37.34 10.66
CA THR A 5 14.20 36.46 9.85
C THR A 5 15.26 35.82 10.77
N TYR A 6 15.55 34.51 10.63
CA TYR A 6 16.90 33.90 10.46
C TYR A 6 16.96 32.38 10.77
N PRO A 7 17.98 31.61 10.28
CA PRO A 7 17.92 30.16 10.03
C PRO A 7 19.14 29.33 10.54
N PHE A 8 19.26 28.03 10.19
CA PHE A 8 20.50 27.21 10.07
C PHE A 8 20.12 25.89 9.35
N ILE A 9 20.72 25.32 8.28
CA ILE A 9 22.11 25.09 7.76
C ILE A 9 22.81 23.78 8.26
N LYS A 10 22.50 22.64 7.61
CA LYS A 10 23.35 21.73 6.77
C LYS A 10 24.73 21.23 7.29
N GLN A 11 25.00 19.89 7.25
CA GLN A 11 26.24 19.18 6.71
C GLN A 11 26.68 17.84 7.42
N ILE A 12 27.16 16.84 6.61
CA ILE A 12 27.72 15.46 6.92
C ILE A 12 26.62 14.36 7.02
N PHE A 13 26.57 13.21 6.30
CA PHE A 13 27.28 12.59 5.13
C PHE A 13 28.68 11.86 5.27
N ARG A 14 28.71 10.51 5.11
CA ARG A 14 29.72 9.57 4.47
C ARG A 14 29.88 8.15 5.13
N ARG A 15 29.32 7.07 4.55
CA ARG A 15 29.74 5.63 4.67
C ARG A 15 30.45 5.14 3.37
N SER A 16 30.84 3.85 3.17
CA SER A 16 31.52 3.34 1.92
C SER A 16 31.83 1.80 1.79
N LEU A 17 31.14 1.08 0.87
CA LEU A 17 31.63 0.11 -0.15
C LEU A 17 32.43 -1.18 0.24
N LYS A 18 31.91 -2.39 -0.16
CA LYS A 18 32.54 -3.73 -0.54
C LYS A 18 31.91 -4.96 0.18
N PHE A 19 31.80 -6.21 -0.33
CA PHE A 19 32.42 -7.00 -1.46
C PHE A 19 31.83 -8.46 -1.51
N PHE A 20 31.79 -9.31 -2.57
CA PHE A 20 32.05 -9.26 -4.06
C PHE A 20 32.54 -10.62 -4.66
N MET A 21 31.84 -11.17 -5.69
CA MET A 21 32.12 -12.32 -6.64
C MET A 21 31.42 -13.67 -6.35
N ALA A 22 31.06 -14.57 -7.31
CA ALA A 22 30.85 -14.50 -8.79
C ALA A 22 30.60 -15.91 -9.46
N PHE A 23 30.05 -15.90 -10.69
CA PHE A 23 30.50 -16.72 -11.87
C PHE A 23 29.73 -17.99 -12.37
N GLY A 24 28.40 -17.95 -12.43
CA GLY A 24 27.61 -18.16 -13.68
C GLY A 24 27.75 -19.38 -14.64
N SER A 25 26.56 -19.83 -15.08
CA SER A 25 26.20 -20.37 -16.41
C SER A 25 26.47 -21.85 -16.79
N LEU A 26 25.38 -22.65 -16.93
CA LEU A 26 25.33 -23.75 -17.92
C LEU A 26 23.90 -24.16 -18.38
N ALA A 27 23.49 -23.71 -19.57
CA ALA A 27 22.22 -24.12 -20.19
C ALA A 27 22.17 -25.60 -20.64
N ILE A 28 20.97 -26.19 -20.75
CA ILE A 28 20.46 -26.93 -21.94
C ILE A 28 19.01 -27.46 -21.74
N SER A 29 18.07 -26.96 -22.56
CA SER A 29 16.78 -27.62 -22.84
C SER A 29 16.99 -28.83 -23.78
N VAL A 30 16.13 -29.86 -23.88
CA VAL A 30 14.68 -29.79 -24.14
C VAL A 30 13.98 -31.06 -23.63
N SER A 31 12.82 -30.87 -22.99
CA SER A 31 11.87 -31.93 -22.64
C SER A 31 11.34 -32.68 -23.87
N SER A 32 11.27 -34.02 -23.80
CA SER A 32 10.50 -34.80 -24.78
C SER A 32 9.88 -36.09 -24.22
N VAL A 33 9.04 -35.89 -23.19
CA VAL A 33 7.97 -36.81 -22.72
C VAL A 33 8.40 -38.08 -21.99
N TYR A 34 7.59 -38.43 -21.00
CA TYR A 34 7.65 -39.67 -20.22
C TYR A 34 7.86 -40.92 -21.09
N ALA A 35 9.04 -41.51 -20.94
CA ALA A 35 9.24 -42.95 -21.06
C ALA A 35 9.79 -43.50 -19.74
N SER A 36 9.04 -43.32 -18.64
CA SER A 36 9.22 -43.91 -17.29
C SER A 36 10.49 -43.45 -16.54
N SER A 37 10.55 -43.34 -15.20
CA SER A 37 9.58 -43.46 -14.08
C SER A 37 10.35 -43.33 -12.76
N GLU A 38 9.66 -43.21 -11.62
CA GLU A 38 10.21 -43.48 -10.26
C GLU A 38 11.30 -42.49 -9.78
N SER A 39 10.84 -41.43 -9.10
CA SER A 39 11.31 -40.95 -7.77
C SER A 39 12.75 -41.24 -7.32
N MET A 40 13.48 -40.18 -6.93
CA MET A 40 14.23 -40.02 -5.65
C MET A 40 14.88 -38.62 -5.67
N ASP A 41 14.55 -37.69 -4.77
CA ASP A 41 14.97 -37.68 -3.35
C ASP A 41 16.51 -37.60 -3.23
N ILE A 42 17.04 -36.38 -3.47
CA ILE A 42 18.38 -35.80 -3.22
C ILE A 42 18.14 -34.25 -3.37
N SER A 43 17.91 -33.43 -2.35
CA SER A 43 18.78 -32.97 -1.24
C SER A 43 19.99 -32.14 -1.71
N MET A 44 19.93 -30.81 -1.52
CA MET A 44 20.98 -29.77 -1.61
C MET A 44 22.10 -29.94 -2.65
N MET A 45 22.20 -28.96 -3.54
CA MET A 45 23.48 -28.50 -4.06
C MET A 45 23.25 -27.09 -4.57
N ASP A 46 23.54 -26.15 -3.67
CA ASP A 46 22.95 -24.83 -3.65
C ASP A 46 23.43 -24.01 -4.85
N ILE A 47 22.58 -23.11 -5.30
CA ILE A 47 22.91 -22.13 -6.32
C ILE A 47 22.92 -20.81 -5.58
N ASP A 48 24.09 -20.20 -5.48
CA ASP A 48 24.24 -18.78 -5.17
C ASP A 48 23.40 -17.99 -6.21
N ILE A 49 22.16 -17.65 -5.84
CA ILE A 49 21.33 -16.63 -6.50
C ILE A 49 21.56 -15.30 -5.71
N ASP A 50 21.13 -14.18 -6.28
CA ASP A 50 21.55 -12.80 -6.00
C ASP A 50 20.48 -11.96 -6.76
N THR A 51 19.23 -11.96 -6.25
CA THR A 51 17.99 -11.62 -6.99
C THR A 51 17.83 -10.11 -7.17
N ASP A 52 17.82 -9.31 -6.10
CA ASP A 52 17.93 -7.84 -6.16
C ASP A 52 19.22 -7.38 -6.90
N GLY A 53 20.35 -7.99 -6.53
CA GLY A 53 21.69 -7.68 -7.00
C GLY A 53 22.56 -6.75 -6.11
N ASP A 54 22.28 -6.54 -4.82
CA ASP A 54 23.14 -5.88 -3.82
C ASP A 54 24.52 -6.56 -3.80
N GLY A 55 24.49 -7.89 -3.70
CA GLY A 55 25.65 -8.76 -3.61
C GLY A 55 25.92 -9.37 -2.22
N VAL A 56 24.89 -9.55 -1.40
CA VAL A 56 24.71 -10.73 -0.52
C VAL A 56 24.30 -11.94 -1.43
N LEU A 57 23.31 -12.79 -1.12
CA LEU A 57 22.82 -13.97 -1.87
C LEU A 57 21.48 -14.52 -1.28
N ASP A 58 20.48 -14.89 -2.12
CA ASP A 58 19.11 -15.48 -1.89
C ASP A 58 18.90 -16.62 -0.86
N SER A 59 19.61 -16.55 0.25
CA SER A 59 19.67 -17.57 1.27
C SER A 59 20.22 -16.94 2.55
N VAL A 60 21.31 -16.16 2.42
CA VAL A 60 21.95 -15.43 3.52
C VAL A 60 21.37 -14.03 3.68
N ASP A 61 20.69 -13.54 2.65
CA ASP A 61 19.68 -12.49 2.75
C ASP A 61 18.51 -12.92 3.63
N ILE A 62 17.65 -11.94 3.88
CA ILE A 62 16.41 -12.04 4.64
C ILE A 62 15.34 -11.13 3.99
N ASP A 63 15.58 -10.72 2.73
CA ASP A 63 15.07 -9.56 1.97
C ASP A 63 15.67 -9.70 0.55
N ASP A 64 15.11 -10.62 -0.27
CA ASP A 64 15.74 -11.20 -1.49
C ASP A 64 15.61 -10.32 -2.76
N ASP A 65 14.64 -9.42 -2.84
CA ASP A 65 14.38 -8.43 -3.90
C ASP A 65 14.75 -6.98 -3.52
N ASN A 66 15.02 -6.71 -2.24
CA ASN A 66 15.35 -5.40 -1.68
C ASN A 66 14.23 -4.36 -1.91
N ASP A 67 12.98 -4.72 -1.60
CA ASP A 67 11.92 -3.75 -1.34
C ASP A 67 12.12 -3.10 0.06
N GLY A 68 12.30 -3.92 1.10
CA GLY A 68 12.42 -3.52 2.51
C GLY A 68 11.66 -4.39 3.51
N ILE A 69 10.84 -5.34 3.07
CA ILE A 69 10.13 -6.33 3.87
C ILE A 69 11.14 -7.44 4.25
N LEU A 70 10.70 -8.65 4.59
CA LEU A 70 11.59 -9.75 4.93
C LEU A 70 11.01 -11.06 4.43
N ASP A 71 11.78 -11.92 3.73
CA ASP A 71 11.26 -13.17 3.12
C ASP A 71 10.46 -14.07 4.10
N SER A 72 10.75 -13.92 5.39
CA SER A 72 10.14 -14.67 6.50
C SER A 72 8.85 -14.08 7.08
N VAL A 73 8.41 -12.94 6.54
CA VAL A 73 7.11 -12.29 6.72
C VAL A 73 6.23 -12.64 5.52
N GLU A 74 6.77 -12.50 4.31
CA GLU A 74 6.12 -12.88 3.03
C GLU A 74 5.83 -14.39 2.91
N ASP A 75 6.59 -15.25 3.61
CA ASP A 75 6.22 -16.66 3.81
C ASP A 75 5.14 -16.82 4.88
N ALA A 76 3.87 -16.86 4.46
CA ALA A 76 2.72 -17.27 5.28
C ALA A 76 2.89 -18.68 5.92
N ASN A 77 3.92 -19.45 5.55
CA ASN A 77 4.47 -20.58 6.32
C ASN A 77 3.43 -21.67 6.61
N LEU A 78 2.54 -21.92 5.65
CA LEU A 78 1.42 -22.86 5.71
C LEU A 78 1.85 -24.34 5.92
N ASP A 79 3.15 -24.64 5.78
CA ASP A 79 3.79 -25.95 6.07
C ASP A 79 4.24 -26.10 7.55
N PHE A 80 4.47 -24.98 8.26
CA PHE A 80 5.02 -24.86 9.61
C PHE A 80 6.50 -25.30 9.74
N ASP A 81 7.38 -24.91 8.81
CA ASP A 81 8.84 -25.06 8.98
C ASP A 81 9.70 -23.78 8.85
N ASN A 82 9.06 -22.61 8.64
CA ASN A 82 9.63 -21.25 8.60
C ASN A 82 10.77 -21.14 7.57
N ASN A 83 10.42 -21.29 6.28
CA ASN A 83 11.38 -21.22 5.18
C ASN A 83 10.65 -20.89 3.85
N PRO A 84 10.74 -19.66 3.32
CA PRO A 84 10.03 -19.22 2.11
C PRO A 84 10.26 -20.15 0.92
N VAL A 85 11.49 -20.63 0.76
CA VAL A 85 11.87 -21.51 -0.36
C VAL A 85 11.16 -22.88 -0.36
N THR A 86 10.35 -23.22 0.65
CA THR A 86 9.63 -24.51 0.78
C THR A 86 8.11 -24.41 0.89
N ASN A 87 7.47 -24.16 -0.25
CA ASN A 87 6.04 -23.88 -0.43
C ASN A 87 5.74 -22.41 -0.07
N PRO A 88 6.36 -21.45 -0.79
CA PRO A 88 6.04 -20.06 -0.59
C PRO A 88 4.59 -19.76 -0.99
N THR A 89 4.17 -18.59 -0.56
CA THR A 89 3.14 -17.73 -1.14
C THR A 89 3.46 -17.42 -2.62
N ASP A 90 2.44 -17.04 -3.39
CA ASP A 90 2.40 -16.94 -4.87
C ASP A 90 1.07 -16.22 -5.18
N SER A 91 0.92 -14.99 -4.66
CA SER A 91 -0.37 -14.34 -4.37
C SER A 91 -1.19 -14.00 -5.62
N ASP A 92 -0.66 -13.21 -6.59
CA ASP A 92 -1.29 -13.04 -7.93
C ASP A 92 -1.45 -14.38 -8.71
N GLY A 93 -0.63 -15.38 -8.38
CA GLY A 93 -0.62 -16.70 -9.00
C GLY A 93 -0.05 -16.80 -10.42
N ASP A 94 0.75 -15.84 -10.93
CA ASP A 94 1.58 -15.99 -12.15
C ASP A 94 2.50 -17.21 -12.03
N GLY A 95 3.05 -17.41 -10.83
CA GLY A 95 4.10 -18.37 -10.52
C GLY A 95 5.46 -17.74 -10.21
N ILE A 96 5.46 -16.51 -9.68
CA ILE A 96 6.58 -15.87 -8.97
C ILE A 96 6.17 -15.79 -7.50
N PRO A 97 7.02 -16.21 -6.54
CA PRO A 97 6.77 -15.99 -5.12
C PRO A 97 6.93 -14.52 -4.74
N ASP A 98 6.13 -14.08 -3.77
CA ASP A 98 6.02 -12.72 -3.24
C ASP A 98 7.42 -12.12 -2.94
N PHE A 99 8.22 -12.79 -2.09
CA PHE A 99 9.64 -12.51 -1.77
C PHE A 99 10.66 -12.54 -2.94
N LEU A 100 10.18 -12.55 -4.18
CA LEU A 100 10.94 -12.52 -5.43
C LEU A 100 10.25 -11.70 -6.55
N ASP A 101 9.09 -11.07 -6.29
CA ASP A 101 8.54 -9.99 -7.12
C ASP A 101 8.78 -8.62 -6.43
N ILE A 102 7.98 -7.59 -6.74
CA ILE A 102 8.09 -6.21 -6.22
C ILE A 102 6.77 -5.43 -6.43
N ASP A 103 5.68 -6.16 -6.67
CA ASP A 103 4.39 -5.79 -7.30
C ASP A 103 3.52 -7.07 -7.15
N SER A 104 3.30 -7.52 -5.89
CA SER A 104 3.12 -8.95 -5.52
C SER A 104 1.70 -9.51 -5.68
N ASP A 105 0.69 -8.66 -5.56
CA ASP A 105 -0.69 -8.76 -6.05
C ASP A 105 -0.78 -8.44 -7.58
N ASN A 106 0.15 -7.62 -8.08
CA ASN A 106 0.25 -7.06 -9.43
C ASN A 106 -0.96 -6.18 -9.86
N ASP A 107 -1.48 -5.37 -8.93
CA ASP A 107 -2.38 -4.25 -9.20
C ASP A 107 -1.76 -3.26 -10.22
N GLY A 108 -0.46 -2.96 -10.05
CA GLY A 108 0.31 -2.01 -10.83
C GLY A 108 1.27 -1.09 -10.06
N MET A 109 1.35 -1.19 -8.72
CA MET A 109 2.18 -0.37 -7.83
C MET A 109 3.51 -1.04 -7.45
N LEU A 110 3.98 -0.97 -6.19
CA LEU A 110 5.29 -1.48 -5.75
C LEU A 110 5.39 -1.66 -4.21
N ASP A 111 5.43 -2.90 -3.74
CA ASP A 111 5.42 -3.40 -2.34
C ASP A 111 6.08 -2.49 -1.26
N ASN A 112 7.26 -1.94 -1.54
CA ASN A 112 8.00 -1.02 -0.66
C ASN A 112 7.35 0.37 -0.44
N ILE A 113 6.28 0.69 -1.16
CA ILE A 113 5.50 1.92 -1.04
C ILE A 113 4.25 1.63 -0.21
N GLU A 114 3.50 0.58 -0.57
CA GLU A 114 2.39 -0.02 0.17
C GLU A 114 2.78 -0.25 1.63
N ALA A 115 3.81 -1.07 1.91
CA ALA A 115 4.23 -1.46 3.26
C ALA A 115 4.84 -0.34 4.17
N GLN A 116 4.55 0.95 3.93
CA GLN A 116 5.05 2.09 4.71
C GLN A 116 4.10 3.31 4.70
N SER A 117 3.42 3.59 5.83
CA SER A 117 2.66 4.84 6.01
C SER A 117 3.52 6.08 5.79
N ILE A 118 2.94 7.10 5.16
CA ILE A 118 3.72 8.07 4.39
C ILE A 118 4.33 9.18 5.29
N ALA A 119 3.73 9.42 6.45
CA ALA A 119 4.37 10.14 7.57
C ALA A 119 5.61 9.40 8.12
N GLY A 120 5.67 8.08 7.96
CA GLY A 120 6.76 7.18 8.34
C GLY A 120 7.84 6.98 7.26
N TYR A 121 7.45 6.93 5.98
CA TYR A 121 8.21 6.48 4.81
C TYR A 121 9.70 6.88 4.75
N VAL A 122 10.58 5.92 4.42
CA VAL A 122 12.03 6.14 4.41
C VAL A 122 12.79 5.56 3.20
N GLU A 123 12.77 6.28 2.06
CA GLU A 123 13.60 6.06 0.84
C GLU A 123 14.93 5.29 1.12
N LEU A 124 14.99 4.04 0.60
CA LEU A 124 16.14 3.12 0.61
C LEU A 124 17.49 3.85 0.55
N SER A 125 18.30 3.73 1.61
CA SER A 125 19.50 4.58 1.73
C SER A 125 20.69 4.13 0.88
N GLY A 126 20.67 2.89 0.39
CA GLY A 126 21.72 2.19 -0.36
C GLY A 126 22.90 1.77 0.53
N ILE A 127 22.61 1.31 1.75
CA ILE A 127 23.57 1.11 2.83
C ILE A 127 23.15 0.00 3.84
N ASP A 128 23.28 -1.29 3.50
CA ASP A 128 23.47 -2.32 4.55
C ASP A 128 24.77 -2.06 5.35
N SER A 129 24.76 -2.23 6.69
CA SER A 129 25.97 -2.20 7.52
C SER A 129 26.80 -3.46 7.66
N ASP A 130 26.16 -4.61 7.72
CA ASP A 130 26.66 -5.85 8.27
C ASP A 130 26.82 -6.94 7.20
N GLY A 131 25.98 -6.94 6.16
CA GLY A 131 25.96 -7.94 5.08
C GLY A 131 24.86 -8.99 5.29
N ASN A 132 23.60 -8.57 5.31
CA ASN A 132 22.40 -9.41 5.48
C ASN A 132 21.19 -8.94 4.64
N GLY A 133 21.40 -8.20 3.55
CA GLY A 133 20.35 -7.71 2.65
C GLY A 133 19.91 -6.31 3.06
N ILE A 134 18.93 -6.27 3.96
CA ILE A 134 18.22 -5.06 4.37
C ILE A 134 19.07 -3.86 4.81
N ASP A 135 18.57 -2.66 4.49
CA ASP A 135 19.29 -1.39 4.63
C ASP A 135 19.44 -0.90 6.09
N ASP A 136 20.54 -0.17 6.39
CA ASP A 136 20.79 0.59 7.65
C ASP A 136 19.60 1.46 8.10
N ILE A 137 18.64 1.74 7.20
CA ILE A 137 17.56 2.73 7.37
C ILE A 137 16.30 2.16 8.05
N TYR A 138 15.88 0.95 7.67
CA TYR A 138 14.75 0.24 8.29
C TYR A 138 15.18 -0.38 9.64
N GLU A 139 16.42 -0.86 9.73
CA GLU A 139 16.99 -1.44 10.96
C GLU A 139 17.08 -0.46 12.17
N ILE A 140 16.25 -0.67 13.20
CA ILE A 140 16.25 0.07 14.48
C ILE A 140 17.67 0.24 15.06
N THR A 141 18.52 -0.81 14.99
CA THR A 141 19.98 -0.64 15.08
C THR A 141 20.72 -1.72 14.27
N PRO A 142 21.52 -1.35 13.25
CA PRO A 142 22.08 -2.32 12.31
C PRO A 142 22.72 -3.57 12.91
N GLY A 143 22.31 -4.72 12.39
CA GLY A 143 22.42 -6.04 13.02
C GLY A 143 21.31 -6.30 14.06
N SER A 144 20.09 -5.82 13.79
CA SER A 144 18.84 -6.17 14.50
C SER A 144 18.21 -7.44 13.94
N ASN A 145 18.25 -7.63 12.60
CA ASN A 145 17.40 -8.57 11.86
C ASN A 145 15.91 -8.25 12.07
N LEU A 146 15.54 -7.00 11.75
CA LEU A 146 14.18 -6.45 11.68
C LEU A 146 14.17 -5.56 10.44
N GLY A 147 13.15 -5.68 9.59
CA GLY A 147 13.05 -4.90 8.36
C GLY A 147 12.16 -3.67 8.53
N LEU A 148 11.35 -3.40 7.52
CA LEU A 148 10.00 -2.90 7.75
C LEU A 148 9.28 -3.90 8.69
N ASP A 149 8.45 -3.37 9.60
CA ASP A 149 7.19 -4.04 9.91
C ASP A 149 6.29 -3.55 8.75
N PRO A 150 5.81 -4.42 7.84
CA PRO A 150 4.82 -3.99 6.85
C PRO A 150 3.59 -3.45 7.57
N ILE A 151 2.89 -2.54 6.91
CA ILE A 151 1.58 -2.14 7.37
C ILE A 151 0.55 -3.16 6.86
N ASP A 152 -0.43 -3.32 7.73
CA ASP A 152 -1.64 -4.13 7.68
C ASP A 152 -2.67 -3.02 7.92
N THR A 153 -3.10 -2.38 6.83
CA THR A 153 -3.93 -1.17 6.83
C THR A 153 -5.32 -1.54 7.33
N ASP A 154 -6.15 -2.27 6.57
CA ASP A 154 -7.49 -2.68 7.03
C ASP A 154 -7.51 -3.57 8.32
N ASN A 155 -6.35 -4.13 8.73
CA ASN A 155 -6.17 -5.03 9.87
C ASN A 155 -6.90 -6.40 9.77
N ASP A 156 -7.25 -6.84 8.56
CA ASP A 156 -7.74 -8.21 8.25
C ASP A 156 -6.67 -9.28 8.57
N GLY A 157 -5.39 -8.96 8.32
CA GLY A 157 -4.24 -9.86 8.46
C GLY A 157 -3.63 -10.34 7.13
N VAL A 158 -4.07 -9.80 6.00
CA VAL A 158 -3.24 -9.55 4.81
C VAL A 158 -2.24 -8.41 5.15
N PHE A 159 -1.51 -7.88 4.18
CA PHE A 159 -0.66 -6.69 4.33
C PHE A 159 -0.75 -5.92 3.01
N ASP A 160 -0.70 -4.58 3.06
CA ASP A 160 -0.96 -3.66 1.94
C ASP A 160 -0.26 -4.04 0.60
N TYR A 161 0.91 -4.67 0.67
CA TYR A 161 1.73 -5.08 -0.48
C TYR A 161 1.38 -6.46 -1.09
N LEU A 162 0.37 -7.12 -0.52
CA LEU A 162 -0.23 -8.36 -1.01
C LEU A 162 -1.70 -8.16 -1.32
N ASP A 163 -2.19 -6.93 -1.14
CA ASP A 163 -3.58 -6.55 -1.24
C ASP A 163 -3.89 -5.98 -2.62
N LEU A 164 -5.14 -6.10 -3.06
CA LEU A 164 -5.62 -5.50 -4.29
C LEU A 164 -6.40 -4.20 -4.07
N ASP A 165 -6.71 -3.92 -2.80
CA ASP A 165 -7.67 -2.98 -2.23
C ASP A 165 -7.18 -2.61 -0.80
N SER A 166 -6.06 -1.87 -0.67
CA SER A 166 -5.24 -1.82 0.56
C SER A 166 -5.95 -1.35 1.85
N ASP A 167 -6.97 -0.50 1.74
CA ASP A 167 -7.84 -0.06 2.82
C ASP A 167 -9.27 -0.66 2.73
N ASN A 168 -9.45 -1.64 1.83
CA ASN A 168 -10.59 -2.55 1.65
C ASN A 168 -11.95 -1.85 1.42
N ASP A 169 -11.89 -0.62 0.93
CA ASP A 169 -13.00 0.25 0.55
C ASP A 169 -13.81 -0.33 -0.64
N GLY A 170 -13.15 -1.13 -1.50
CA GLY A 170 -13.67 -1.84 -2.66
C GLY A 170 -13.25 -1.24 -4.03
N ILE A 171 -12.53 -0.11 -4.03
CA ILE A 171 -12.11 0.68 -5.19
C ILE A 171 -10.73 0.28 -5.73
N LEU A 172 -10.06 -0.76 -5.25
CA LEU A 172 -8.84 -1.34 -5.83
C LEU A 172 -7.77 -0.33 -6.33
N ASP A 173 -6.76 0.02 -5.52
CA ASP A 173 -5.61 0.96 -5.64
C ASP A 173 -5.22 1.62 -6.99
N LYS A 174 -5.34 0.87 -8.08
CA LYS A 174 -5.05 1.25 -9.47
C LYS A 174 -6.05 2.24 -10.07
N ASN A 175 -7.14 2.56 -9.38
CA ASN A 175 -8.19 3.43 -9.92
C ASN A 175 -7.97 4.90 -9.47
N GLU A 176 -7.63 5.09 -8.21
CA GLU A 176 -7.39 6.33 -7.49
C GLU A 176 -6.03 6.94 -7.89
N SER A 177 -4.99 6.11 -8.03
CA SER A 177 -3.65 6.52 -8.46
C SER A 177 -3.57 7.03 -9.93
N SER A 178 -4.03 8.26 -10.26
CA SER A 178 -3.73 8.95 -11.55
C SER A 178 -4.06 10.47 -11.76
N ILE A 179 -3.07 11.39 -11.73
CA ILE A 179 -3.19 12.75 -12.34
C ILE A 179 -2.04 13.20 -13.30
N ILE A 180 -2.42 13.79 -14.46
CA ILE A 180 -1.56 13.92 -15.68
C ILE A 180 -1.03 15.35 -16.03
N LYS A 181 0.25 15.71 -15.73
CA LYS A 181 0.86 17.07 -15.92
C LYS A 181 1.93 17.23 -17.06
N THR A 182 1.99 18.37 -17.79
CA THR A 182 2.44 18.39 -19.23
C THR A 182 3.53 19.38 -19.81
N ASP A 183 4.53 19.95 -19.09
CA ASP A 183 5.60 20.82 -19.69
C ASP A 183 7.04 20.66 -19.11
N PHE A 184 8.10 20.66 -19.96
CA PHE A 184 9.51 20.34 -19.60
C PHE A 184 10.56 21.39 -20.04
N ASP A 185 11.61 21.67 -19.24
CA ASP A 185 12.72 22.58 -19.59
C ASP A 185 13.95 21.86 -20.23
N CYS A 186 14.28 22.21 -21.47
CA CYS A 186 15.41 21.63 -22.21
C CYS A 186 16.81 22.15 -21.82
N ASP A 187 16.97 23.03 -20.83
CA ASP A 187 18.27 23.53 -20.34
C ASP A 187 18.88 22.67 -19.19
N THR A 188 18.11 21.76 -18.57
CA THR A 188 18.55 20.81 -17.52
C THR A 188 19.03 19.46 -18.09
N VAL A 189 18.21 18.81 -18.93
CA VAL A 189 18.37 17.43 -19.43
C VAL A 189 19.82 17.07 -19.83
N PRO A 190 20.40 15.98 -19.29
CA PRO A 190 21.74 15.51 -19.63
C PRO A 190 21.85 15.10 -21.11
N LYS A 191 22.98 15.43 -21.74
CA LYS A 191 23.25 15.10 -23.15
C LYS A 191 24.33 14.01 -23.23
N LEU A 192 23.89 12.75 -23.30
CA LEU A 192 24.76 11.57 -23.22
C LEU A 192 25.38 11.25 -24.59
N ALA A 193 26.69 10.96 -24.61
CA ALA A 193 27.50 10.85 -25.83
C ALA A 193 28.36 9.59 -25.83
N PHE A 194 27.84 8.53 -26.47
CA PHE A 194 28.50 7.26 -26.76
C PHE A 194 29.69 7.45 -27.71
N SER A 195 30.78 7.97 -27.14
CA SER A 195 31.96 8.46 -27.85
C SER A 195 33.18 7.57 -27.63
N SER A 196 33.27 6.92 -26.48
CA SER A 196 34.09 5.74 -26.24
C SER A 196 33.50 4.51 -26.95
N PRO A 197 34.30 3.51 -27.38
CA PRO A 197 33.75 2.25 -27.86
C PRO A 197 33.15 1.40 -26.73
N PRO A 198 32.24 0.47 -27.05
CA PRO A 198 31.87 -0.62 -26.17
C PRO A 198 32.98 -1.66 -26.16
N VAL A 199 33.21 -2.22 -24.98
CA VAL A 199 34.07 -3.39 -24.82
C VAL A 199 33.45 -4.30 -23.76
N LEU A 200 33.76 -5.59 -23.77
CA LEU A 200 33.12 -6.60 -22.92
C LEU A 200 33.52 -6.48 -21.43
N GLU A 201 32.56 -6.38 -20.51
CA GLU A 201 32.74 -6.65 -19.07
C GLU A 201 32.79 -8.17 -18.84
N SER A 202 31.65 -8.83 -19.09
CA SER A 202 31.31 -10.21 -18.72
C SER A 202 30.78 -11.01 -19.92
N GLY A 203 30.38 -12.27 -19.72
CA GLY A 203 29.72 -13.07 -20.75
C GLY A 203 30.54 -13.35 -22.01
N SER A 204 29.86 -13.51 -23.16
CA SER A 204 30.48 -13.92 -24.44
C SER A 204 30.20 -12.96 -25.60
N ALA A 205 31.16 -12.09 -25.90
CA ALA A 205 31.12 -11.05 -26.94
C ALA A 205 30.17 -11.30 -28.14
N TYR A 206 29.16 -10.44 -28.27
CA TYR A 206 28.12 -10.44 -29.32
C TYR A 206 27.21 -11.67 -29.33
N SER A 207 26.98 -12.26 -28.15
CA SER A 207 26.03 -13.35 -27.86
C SER A 207 25.02 -12.87 -26.80
N GLU A 208 23.98 -13.68 -26.55
CA GLU A 208 23.04 -13.48 -25.44
C GLU A 208 23.79 -13.58 -24.09
N GLY A 209 23.49 -12.70 -23.12
CA GLY A 209 24.18 -12.60 -21.82
C GLY A 209 25.65 -12.20 -21.95
N ALA A 210 25.91 -10.94 -22.28
CA ALA A 210 27.24 -10.38 -22.54
C ALA A 210 27.30 -8.85 -22.41
N ILE A 211 27.45 -8.34 -21.17
CA ILE A 211 27.55 -6.91 -20.82
C ILE A 211 28.77 -6.19 -21.45
N TYR A 212 28.58 -4.98 -21.97
CA TYR A 212 29.61 -4.08 -22.50
C TYR A 212 29.56 -2.64 -21.94
N ARG A 213 30.44 -2.31 -20.98
CA ARG A 213 30.71 -0.90 -20.62
C ARG A 213 31.23 -0.06 -21.80
N ILE A 214 30.67 1.14 -21.92
CA ILE A 214 31.08 2.31 -22.72
C ILE A 214 31.38 3.45 -21.74
N SER A 215 32.65 3.72 -21.43
CA SER A 215 32.96 4.70 -20.37
C SER A 215 32.91 6.17 -20.80
N ASN A 216 32.52 7.05 -19.88
CA ASN A 216 32.38 8.51 -20.05
C ASN A 216 31.33 8.91 -21.11
N VAL A 217 30.12 8.33 -21.06
CA VAL A 217 28.99 8.82 -21.87
C VAL A 217 28.58 10.22 -21.43
N ALA A 218 28.72 10.53 -20.13
CA ALA A 218 28.71 11.89 -19.60
C ALA A 218 29.80 12.06 -18.51
N ASN A 219 29.83 13.20 -17.83
CA ASN A 219 30.87 13.49 -16.84
C ASN A 219 30.58 12.78 -15.52
N GLY A 220 31.16 11.58 -15.35
CA GLY A 220 30.95 10.72 -14.18
C GLY A 220 30.02 9.54 -14.44
N ILE A 221 29.51 9.42 -15.67
CA ILE A 221 28.56 8.39 -16.10
C ILE A 221 29.20 7.55 -17.22
N ASP A 222 29.15 6.24 -17.06
CA ASP A 222 29.37 5.23 -18.08
C ASP A 222 28.02 4.61 -18.49
N ALA A 223 27.95 3.92 -19.62
CA ALA A 223 26.81 3.05 -19.93
C ALA A 223 27.25 1.60 -19.96
N LEU A 224 26.48 0.69 -19.37
CA LEU A 224 26.55 -0.75 -19.64
C LEU A 224 25.57 -1.07 -20.77
N ILE A 225 25.96 -2.02 -21.63
CA ILE A 225 25.10 -2.52 -22.70
C ILE A 225 25.10 -4.04 -22.62
N ASP A 226 24.06 -4.65 -22.07
CA ASP A 226 23.87 -6.09 -22.23
C ASP A 226 23.06 -6.41 -23.50
N ILE A 227 22.94 -7.70 -23.80
CA ILE A 227 22.41 -8.30 -25.00
C ILE A 227 21.50 -9.43 -24.53
N GLU A 228 20.28 -9.11 -24.12
CA GLU A 228 19.34 -10.07 -23.54
C GLU A 228 18.98 -11.21 -24.48
N LYS A 229 18.64 -10.88 -25.74
CA LYS A 229 18.15 -11.84 -26.73
C LYS A 229 18.70 -11.55 -28.12
N ILE A 230 18.95 -12.60 -28.91
CA ILE A 230 19.40 -12.54 -30.31
C ILE A 230 18.54 -13.52 -31.13
N ASN A 231 17.26 -13.20 -31.30
CA ASN A 231 16.36 -14.06 -32.06
C ASN A 231 16.69 -14.04 -33.57
N SER A 232 17.40 -15.08 -34.02
CA SER A 232 17.78 -15.29 -35.42
C SER A 232 18.66 -14.19 -36.05
N ALA A 233 19.27 -13.34 -35.22
CA ALA A 233 20.14 -12.23 -35.63
C ALA A 233 21.62 -12.53 -35.35
N ARG A 234 22.46 -11.48 -35.40
CA ARG A 234 23.83 -11.43 -34.88
C ARG A 234 24.27 -9.97 -34.85
N ILE A 235 24.83 -9.51 -33.74
CA ILE A 235 25.51 -8.21 -33.66
C ILE A 235 26.88 -8.34 -34.33
N ASP A 236 27.19 -7.47 -35.30
CA ASP A 236 28.52 -7.40 -35.95
C ASP A 236 29.41 -6.31 -35.33
N VAL A 237 28.81 -5.22 -34.83
CA VAL A 237 29.41 -4.22 -33.95
C VAL A 237 28.34 -3.74 -32.98
N LEU A 238 28.64 -3.66 -31.68
CA LEU A 238 27.63 -3.25 -30.69
C LEU A 238 27.35 -1.75 -30.69
N ASP A 239 28.35 -0.93 -31.02
CA ASP A 239 28.17 0.49 -31.31
C ASP A 239 29.17 0.99 -32.37
N GLN A 240 28.77 1.99 -33.13
CA GLN A 240 29.56 2.68 -34.13
C GLN A 240 30.03 4.08 -33.70
N ASN A 241 30.21 4.35 -32.40
CA ASN A 241 30.78 5.57 -31.77
C ASN A 241 31.70 6.44 -32.67
N SER A 242 32.65 5.80 -33.37
CA SER A 242 33.67 6.44 -34.21
C SER A 242 33.16 7.02 -35.53
N ILE A 243 31.90 6.76 -35.88
CA ILE A 243 31.18 7.32 -37.04
C ILE A 243 30.40 8.56 -36.62
N ASP A 244 29.68 8.49 -35.49
CA ASP A 244 28.79 9.54 -35.00
C ASP A 244 28.52 9.33 -33.49
N SER A 245 29.15 10.13 -32.64
CA SER A 245 29.36 9.85 -31.21
C SER A 245 28.30 10.43 -30.25
N GLU A 246 27.22 10.99 -30.80
CA GLU A 246 26.11 11.61 -30.05
C GLU A 246 24.91 10.64 -29.89
N PHE A 247 25.17 9.34 -30.12
CA PHE A 247 24.16 8.28 -30.24
C PHE A 247 24.79 6.90 -29.96
N PHE A 248 24.02 5.97 -29.41
CA PHE A 248 24.31 4.53 -29.47
C PHE A 248 23.78 3.95 -30.80
N LYS A 249 24.60 3.24 -31.57
CA LYS A 249 24.32 2.75 -32.95
C LYS A 249 24.77 1.30 -33.20
N PRO A 250 23.99 0.28 -32.78
CA PRO A 250 24.33 -1.12 -33.04
C PRO A 250 24.24 -1.48 -34.54
N GLU A 251 25.21 -2.26 -35.01
CA GLU A 251 25.29 -2.81 -36.36
C GLU A 251 24.93 -4.30 -36.34
N ILE A 252 23.74 -4.65 -36.83
CA ILE A 252 23.11 -5.95 -36.65
C ILE A 252 22.84 -6.64 -37.99
N GLN A 253 23.14 -7.94 -38.08
CA GLN A 253 22.90 -8.77 -39.26
C GLN A 253 21.87 -9.89 -38.99
N PHE A 254 20.63 -9.66 -39.42
CA PHE A 254 19.57 -10.67 -39.40
C PHE A 254 19.87 -11.85 -40.35
N THR A 255 19.68 -13.09 -39.88
CA THR A 255 20.25 -14.29 -40.54
C THR A 255 19.22 -15.21 -41.20
N THR A 256 17.94 -15.16 -40.79
CA THR A 256 16.84 -15.99 -41.31
C THR A 256 15.83 -15.15 -42.10
N THR A 257 14.90 -15.83 -42.79
CA THR A 257 13.98 -15.23 -43.77
C THR A 257 12.69 -16.07 -43.87
N ASP A 258 11.90 -16.11 -42.79
CA ASP A 258 10.66 -16.90 -42.73
C ASP A 258 9.54 -16.00 -42.17
N ASP A 259 8.43 -15.88 -42.92
CA ASP A 259 7.44 -14.80 -42.78
C ASP A 259 6.55 -14.91 -41.51
N ASN A 260 6.91 -15.85 -40.62
CA ASN A 260 6.20 -16.22 -39.40
C ASN A 260 7.05 -16.03 -38.12
N LYS A 261 8.29 -15.53 -38.22
CA LYS A 261 9.13 -15.18 -37.06
C LYS A 261 9.87 -13.88 -37.31
N MET A 262 9.59 -12.88 -36.50
CA MET A 262 10.29 -11.59 -36.50
C MET A 262 11.69 -11.81 -35.91
N PRO A 263 12.79 -11.54 -36.65
CA PRO A 263 14.13 -11.66 -36.10
C PRO A 263 14.57 -10.31 -35.49
N TYR A 264 15.19 -10.36 -34.33
CA TYR A 264 15.51 -9.19 -33.51
C TYR A 264 16.75 -9.41 -32.63
N VAL A 265 17.18 -8.33 -31.97
CA VAL A 265 18.17 -8.32 -30.89
C VAL A 265 17.64 -7.39 -29.81
N ASP A 266 17.66 -7.82 -28.55
CA ASP A 266 17.22 -7.02 -27.39
C ASP A 266 18.49 -6.59 -26.64
N LEU A 267 18.61 -5.30 -26.27
CA LEU A 267 19.80 -4.70 -25.66
C LEU A 267 19.42 -3.84 -24.45
N ARG A 268 19.79 -4.26 -23.24
CA ARG A 268 19.65 -3.47 -21.99
C ARG A 268 20.70 -2.34 -21.96
N ILE A 269 20.34 -1.11 -21.59
CA ILE A 269 21.26 0.05 -21.57
C ILE A 269 21.21 0.78 -20.22
N SER A 270 21.82 0.17 -19.19
CA SER A 270 21.94 0.76 -17.86
C SER A 270 22.97 1.90 -17.83
N PHE A 271 22.61 3.05 -17.29
CA PHE A 271 23.57 4.13 -16.99
C PHE A 271 24.13 3.94 -15.58
N VAL A 272 25.47 4.02 -15.44
CA VAL A 272 26.18 3.61 -14.23
C VAL A 272 27.29 4.59 -13.88
N SER A 273 27.69 4.62 -12.62
CA SER A 273 28.81 5.46 -12.17
C SER A 273 30.13 5.10 -12.89
N THR A 274 30.98 6.10 -13.20
CA THR A 274 32.15 5.88 -14.07
C THR A 274 33.14 4.87 -13.48
N GLY A 275 33.20 3.70 -14.12
CA GLY A 275 34.06 2.57 -13.76
C GLY A 275 33.49 1.62 -12.68
N THR A 276 32.22 1.71 -12.32
CA THR A 276 31.52 0.88 -11.32
C THR A 276 30.22 0.29 -11.90
N THR A 277 29.63 -0.72 -11.27
CA THR A 277 28.38 -1.36 -11.76
C THR A 277 27.15 -0.63 -11.25
N GLU A 278 27.21 -0.06 -10.04
CA GLU A 278 26.13 0.71 -9.43
C GLU A 278 25.52 1.74 -10.40
N PRO A 279 24.17 1.81 -10.48
CA PRO A 279 23.43 2.75 -11.30
C PRO A 279 23.88 4.21 -11.17
N TYR A 280 23.46 5.00 -12.14
CA TYR A 280 23.54 6.46 -12.08
C TYR A 280 22.18 7.02 -12.47
N VAL A 281 21.37 7.27 -11.44
CA VAL A 281 20.08 7.95 -11.55
C VAL A 281 20.26 9.29 -12.28
N LEU A 282 19.33 9.61 -13.17
CA LEU A 282 19.33 10.81 -13.98
C LEU A 282 18.01 11.55 -13.79
N GLU A 283 18.06 12.69 -13.10
CA GLU A 283 16.94 13.60 -12.81
C GLU A 283 16.02 13.91 -14.02
N GLU A 284 16.50 13.78 -15.26
CA GLU A 284 15.70 13.81 -16.50
C GLU A 284 16.39 12.98 -17.61
N LEU A 285 15.65 12.39 -18.56
CA LEU A 285 16.23 11.74 -19.75
C LEU A 285 15.30 11.75 -20.99
N ILE A 286 15.84 12.01 -22.19
CA ILE A 286 15.04 12.05 -23.45
C ILE A 286 15.68 11.23 -24.59
N ALA A 287 15.10 10.07 -24.91
CA ALA A 287 15.56 9.15 -25.97
C ALA A 287 14.95 9.45 -27.37
N ASN A 288 15.77 9.37 -28.43
CA ASN A 288 15.38 9.70 -29.81
C ASN A 288 15.89 8.66 -30.82
N PHE A 289 14.98 7.98 -31.53
CA PHE A 289 15.30 6.88 -32.46
C PHE A 289 15.45 7.32 -33.93
N ILE A 290 16.46 6.81 -34.64
CA ILE A 290 16.73 7.11 -36.06
C ILE A 290 17.16 5.86 -36.87
N ASP A 291 16.65 5.70 -38.10
CA ASP A 291 17.16 4.74 -39.11
C ASP A 291 18.43 5.29 -39.78
N VAL A 292 19.52 4.52 -39.74
CA VAL A 292 20.86 4.95 -40.18
C VAL A 292 21.44 3.99 -41.24
N ASP A 293 20.66 3.63 -42.27
CA ASP A 293 21.05 2.85 -43.48
C ASP A 293 22.33 3.33 -44.25
N GLY A 294 23.01 4.39 -43.79
CA GLY A 294 24.45 4.61 -44.02
C GLY A 294 24.80 5.55 -45.19
N ASN A 295 23.82 6.21 -45.79
CA ASN A 295 24.04 7.10 -46.94
C ASN A 295 24.17 8.58 -46.55
N GLY A 296 25.40 9.04 -46.31
CA GLY A 296 25.77 10.44 -45.95
C GLY A 296 25.45 11.54 -46.98
N GLN A 297 24.18 11.65 -47.37
CA GLN A 297 23.59 12.74 -48.15
C GLN A 297 22.27 13.25 -47.54
N TYR A 298 21.50 12.40 -46.85
CA TYR A 298 20.30 12.75 -46.08
C TYR A 298 20.14 11.77 -44.91
N GLN A 299 19.58 12.24 -43.79
CA GLN A 299 18.96 11.41 -42.76
C GLN A 299 17.47 11.28 -43.11
N GLU A 300 16.86 10.14 -42.77
CA GLU A 300 15.42 9.92 -42.86
C GLU A 300 14.90 9.80 -41.42
N PHE A 301 13.87 10.56 -41.07
CA PHE A 301 13.40 10.76 -39.70
C PHE A 301 11.93 10.35 -39.57
N ASN A 302 11.60 9.65 -38.50
CA ASN A 302 10.27 9.58 -37.90
C ASN A 302 10.42 10.02 -36.43
N ARG A 303 9.33 10.44 -35.80
CA ARG A 303 9.22 10.79 -34.37
C ARG A 303 8.09 9.95 -33.78
N PHE A 304 8.11 9.69 -32.48
CA PHE A 304 6.89 9.40 -31.74
C PHE A 304 6.11 10.71 -31.55
N ASP A 305 4.80 10.68 -31.79
CA ASP A 305 3.88 11.80 -31.57
C ASP A 305 2.90 11.51 -30.39
N ASN A 306 3.27 10.52 -29.56
CA ASN A 306 3.06 10.20 -28.12
C ASN A 306 4.00 8.98 -27.88
N PRO A 307 4.82 8.93 -26.82
CA PRO A 307 4.41 8.69 -25.42
C PRO A 307 4.15 9.97 -24.61
N ALA A 308 3.77 9.71 -23.36
CA ALA A 308 3.54 10.59 -22.24
C ALA A 308 4.83 11.03 -21.50
N SER A 309 4.76 11.24 -20.18
CA SER A 309 5.70 12.01 -19.32
C SER A 309 5.88 11.38 -17.94
N TYR A 310 6.69 12.05 -17.12
CA TYR A 310 6.91 11.89 -15.68
C TYR A 310 6.87 13.25 -14.96
N THR A 311 6.27 13.37 -13.76
CA THR A 311 6.73 14.16 -12.60
C THR A 311 5.95 13.78 -11.32
N LEU A 312 6.56 13.11 -10.33
CA LEU A 312 7.43 13.66 -9.27
C LEU A 312 6.61 14.24 -8.11
N ASP A 313 6.53 13.52 -6.98
CA ASP A 313 7.74 13.28 -6.16
C ASP A 313 8.50 11.90 -6.15
N ASN A 314 8.09 10.79 -6.83
CA ASN A 314 8.93 9.56 -6.96
C ASN A 314 9.21 9.09 -8.45
N PRO A 315 10.44 8.69 -8.90
CA PRO A 315 11.02 8.87 -10.26
C PRO A 315 10.39 8.46 -11.63
N ASN A 316 9.26 7.75 -11.78
CA ASN A 316 9.13 6.77 -12.89
C ASN A 316 8.40 7.14 -14.22
N GLU A 317 7.12 7.54 -14.23
CA GLU A 317 6.34 8.14 -15.34
C GLU A 317 6.72 7.90 -16.85
N ILE A 318 5.93 7.14 -17.66
CA ILE A 318 5.70 7.37 -19.12
C ILE A 318 4.59 6.45 -19.77
N ASP A 319 3.32 6.88 -19.79
CA ASP A 319 2.23 6.31 -20.66
C ASP A 319 2.56 6.25 -22.19
N VAL A 320 1.85 5.39 -22.94
CA VAL A 320 1.89 5.36 -24.42
C VAL A 320 0.51 5.12 -25.10
N ASN A 321 -0.60 5.69 -24.60
CA ASN A 321 -1.97 5.30 -24.95
C ASN A 321 -2.50 5.66 -26.37
N ASN A 322 -1.80 5.24 -27.44
CA ASN A 322 -2.44 5.00 -28.75
C ASN A 322 -1.71 4.07 -29.76
N THR A 323 -1.39 2.81 -29.43
CA THR A 323 -1.25 1.77 -30.48
C THR A 323 -1.91 0.41 -30.20
N SER A 324 -3.19 0.28 -30.57
CA SER A 324 -3.87 -1.02 -30.67
C SER A 324 -3.22 -1.93 -31.74
N GLY A 325 -2.20 -2.68 -31.32
CA GLY A 325 -1.36 -3.55 -32.14
C GLY A 325 0.05 -2.98 -32.36
N GLY A 326 1.01 -3.49 -31.57
CA GLY A 326 2.35 -2.93 -31.33
C GLY A 326 3.20 -2.48 -32.54
N LEU A 327 4.09 -1.53 -32.22
CA LEU A 327 4.75 -0.54 -33.07
C LEU A 327 5.33 -1.06 -34.40
N LEU A 328 4.51 -1.06 -35.46
CA LEU A 328 4.95 -1.40 -36.81
C LEU A 328 5.41 -0.15 -37.58
N ILE A 329 6.65 0.31 -37.30
CA ILE A 329 7.26 1.44 -38.02
C ILE A 329 7.22 1.23 -39.53
N ASN A 330 6.37 2.00 -40.22
CA ASN A 330 6.13 1.85 -41.65
C ASN A 330 6.78 3.00 -42.44
N GLY A 331 7.97 2.74 -42.99
CA GLY A 331 8.84 3.74 -43.61
C GLY A 331 8.11 4.68 -44.59
N GLY A 332 8.11 5.98 -44.26
CA GLY A 332 7.31 6.98 -44.96
C GLY A 332 7.58 7.02 -46.47
N SER A 333 6.52 6.88 -47.28
CA SER A 333 6.58 6.64 -48.74
C SER A 333 7.06 7.81 -49.64
N LYS A 334 8.00 8.63 -49.16
CA LYS A 334 8.29 9.99 -49.62
C LYS A 334 9.67 10.14 -50.30
N GLU A 335 10.01 9.22 -51.21
CA GLU A 335 11.29 9.19 -51.96
C GLU A 335 11.81 10.59 -52.39
N TYR A 336 12.86 11.09 -51.75
CA TYR A 336 13.51 12.34 -52.19
C TYR A 336 14.39 12.09 -53.44
N SER A 337 14.23 12.95 -54.45
CA SER A 337 14.78 12.73 -55.80
C SER A 337 16.32 12.88 -55.86
N GLY A 338 17.01 11.80 -55.52
CA GLY A 338 18.46 11.68 -55.52
C GLY A 338 18.95 10.30 -55.10
N ILE A 339 18.22 9.64 -54.19
CA ILE A 339 18.43 8.26 -53.78
C ILE A 339 17.62 7.33 -54.71
N PHE A 340 18.07 6.09 -54.86
CA PHE A 340 17.34 4.98 -55.48
C PHE A 340 17.58 3.72 -54.63
N ASN A 341 16.74 3.49 -53.62
CA ASN A 341 16.71 2.19 -52.95
C ASN A 341 16.25 1.14 -53.98
N THR A 342 16.93 -0.02 -54.01
CA THR A 342 16.60 -1.11 -54.95
C THR A 342 15.81 -2.26 -54.31
N HIS A 343 15.60 -2.25 -53.00
CA HIS A 343 14.72 -3.18 -52.27
C HIS A 343 13.99 -2.43 -51.11
N PRO A 344 12.98 -1.59 -51.42
CA PRO A 344 12.27 -0.77 -50.43
C PRO A 344 11.08 -1.54 -49.82
N THR A 345 11.33 -2.66 -49.14
CA THR A 345 10.29 -3.58 -48.64
C THR A 345 10.64 -4.24 -47.29
N VAL A 346 11.54 -3.63 -46.51
CA VAL A 346 11.88 -4.02 -45.14
C VAL A 346 12.22 -2.75 -44.37
N ASN A 347 11.60 -2.55 -43.22
CA ASN A 347 11.93 -1.49 -42.28
C ASN A 347 12.65 -2.13 -41.08
N VAL A 348 13.54 -1.38 -40.44
CA VAL A 348 14.04 -1.73 -39.11
C VAL A 348 13.08 -1.10 -38.10
N ALA A 349 12.62 -1.88 -37.13
CA ALA A 349 11.94 -1.37 -35.96
C ALA A 349 12.97 -1.26 -34.83
N VAL A 350 12.87 -0.19 -34.05
CA VAL A 350 13.33 -0.23 -32.65
C VAL A 350 12.06 -0.15 -31.82
N GLU A 351 11.91 -1.10 -30.93
CA GLU A 351 10.79 -1.32 -30.01
C GLU A 351 11.42 -1.24 -28.62
N PHE A 352 10.89 -0.41 -27.73
CA PHE A 352 11.28 -0.44 -26.32
C PHE A 352 10.46 -1.57 -25.66
N LEU A 353 11.04 -2.29 -24.71
CA LEU A 353 10.39 -3.47 -24.10
C LEU A 353 10.00 -3.25 -22.65
N ASP A 354 10.88 -2.61 -21.89
CA ASP A 354 10.69 -2.23 -20.49
C ASP A 354 11.49 -0.93 -20.28
N ILE A 355 11.03 -0.10 -19.33
CA ILE A 355 11.58 1.23 -19.06
C ILE A 355 12.55 1.24 -17.88
N SER A 356 12.17 0.66 -16.74
CA SER A 356 12.98 0.53 -15.53
C SER A 356 14.40 0.03 -15.83
N THR A 357 14.53 -0.99 -16.69
CA THR A 357 15.83 -1.60 -17.01
C THR A 357 16.42 -1.17 -18.36
N PHE A 358 15.71 -0.33 -19.12
CA PHE A 358 16.14 0.23 -20.41
C PHE A 358 16.43 -0.81 -21.53
N VAL A 359 15.53 -1.77 -21.80
CA VAL A 359 15.73 -2.78 -22.86
C VAL A 359 15.18 -2.36 -24.24
N PHE A 360 16.09 -2.22 -25.22
CA PHE A 360 15.77 -1.84 -26.60
C PHE A 360 15.86 -3.01 -27.59
N ARG A 361 14.73 -3.38 -28.20
CA ARG A 361 14.61 -4.39 -29.26
C ARG A 361 14.83 -3.81 -30.66
N PHE A 362 15.93 -4.19 -31.29
CA PHE A 362 16.29 -3.90 -32.68
C PHE A 362 15.84 -5.03 -33.63
N GLY A 363 14.65 -4.90 -34.21
CA GLY A 363 14.00 -5.93 -35.05
C GLY A 363 13.78 -5.56 -36.53
N ILE A 364 13.36 -6.53 -37.35
CA ILE A 364 12.82 -6.27 -38.71
C ILE A 364 11.48 -6.98 -38.95
N LYS A 365 10.53 -6.28 -39.57
CA LYS A 365 9.18 -6.79 -39.92
C LYS A 365 8.95 -6.61 -41.42
N THR A 366 8.48 -7.65 -42.13
CA THR A 366 8.47 -7.68 -43.61
C THR A 366 7.35 -8.56 -44.18
N GLU A 367 6.72 -8.13 -45.28
CA GLU A 367 5.61 -8.85 -45.94
C GLU A 367 5.98 -9.63 -47.22
N ASP A 368 7.24 -9.62 -47.69
CA ASP A 368 7.65 -10.26 -48.97
C ASP A 368 8.88 -11.17 -48.77
N PRO A 369 8.87 -12.48 -49.15
CA PRO A 369 9.81 -13.50 -48.64
C PRO A 369 11.21 -13.49 -49.31
N VAL A 370 11.78 -12.30 -49.48
CA VAL A 370 13.05 -12.07 -50.17
C VAL A 370 14.22 -12.34 -49.23
N ASN A 371 15.32 -12.91 -49.73
CA ASN A 371 16.32 -13.49 -48.85
C ASN A 371 17.33 -12.44 -48.33
N PHE A 372 17.07 -11.87 -47.15
CA PHE A 372 17.83 -10.74 -46.56
C PHE A 372 19.19 -11.09 -45.91
N SER A 373 19.53 -12.39 -45.83
CA SER A 373 20.67 -13.01 -45.09
C SER A 373 22.12 -12.54 -45.41
N THR A 374 22.30 -11.40 -46.09
CA THR A 374 23.61 -10.85 -46.51
C THR A 374 23.73 -9.32 -46.42
N ILE A 375 22.75 -8.62 -45.83
CA ILE A 375 22.78 -7.17 -45.61
C ILE A 375 22.77 -6.91 -44.11
N VAL A 376 23.68 -6.06 -43.64
CA VAL A 376 23.78 -5.60 -42.26
C VAL A 376 23.00 -4.28 -42.13
N ARG A 377 22.38 -4.03 -40.98
CA ARG A 377 21.53 -2.86 -40.71
C ARG A 377 22.05 -2.08 -39.49
N GLN A 378 21.70 -0.81 -39.45
CA GLN A 378 22.17 0.19 -38.49
C GLN A 378 20.98 1.09 -38.16
N SER A 379 20.56 1.10 -36.90
CA SER A 379 19.67 2.10 -36.29
C SER A 379 20.42 2.75 -35.14
N GLY A 380 19.90 3.83 -34.56
CA GLY A 380 20.52 4.41 -33.37
C GLY A 380 19.58 5.23 -32.50
N ILE A 381 19.99 5.40 -31.25
CA ILE A 381 19.28 6.11 -30.19
C ILE A 381 20.15 7.27 -29.71
N GLN A 382 19.58 8.47 -29.55
CA GLN A 382 20.22 9.66 -28.99
C GLN A 382 19.48 10.12 -27.73
N PHE A 383 20.24 10.30 -26.65
CA PHE A 383 19.74 10.65 -25.33
C PHE A 383 20.06 12.13 -25.04
N SER A 384 19.17 13.01 -25.54
CA SER A 384 19.24 14.48 -25.41
C SER A 384 18.08 15.19 -26.13
N CYS A 385 17.60 16.34 -25.63
CA CYS A 385 16.69 17.21 -26.39
C CYS A 385 17.30 17.80 -27.68
N LEU A 386 16.47 17.91 -28.73
CA LEU A 386 16.83 18.34 -30.09
C LEU A 386 16.39 19.78 -30.42
N ASP A 387 17.32 20.74 -30.34
CA ASP A 387 17.14 22.22 -30.44
C ASP A 387 16.41 22.81 -31.70
N ASN A 388 15.75 22.03 -32.57
CA ASN A 388 15.34 22.48 -33.92
C ASN A 388 13.93 22.06 -34.40
N PHE A 389 13.10 21.43 -33.58
CA PHE A 389 11.69 21.17 -33.91
C PHE A 389 10.74 22.19 -33.25
N VAL A 390 9.48 22.17 -33.67
CA VAL A 390 8.40 23.08 -33.21
C VAL A 390 7.12 22.24 -33.18
N ASP A 391 6.34 22.39 -32.12
CA ASP A 391 5.12 21.64 -31.78
C ASP A 391 5.36 20.12 -31.52
N PRO A 392 5.87 19.74 -30.33
CA PRO A 392 5.60 18.44 -29.67
C PRO A 392 4.14 18.19 -29.30
N GLN A 393 3.87 16.95 -28.87
CA GLN A 393 2.71 16.53 -28.07
C GLN A 393 3.25 15.71 -26.87
N THR A 394 2.41 15.58 -25.84
CA THR A 394 2.70 15.19 -24.45
C THR A 394 1.41 14.60 -23.83
N ILE A 395 1.54 13.62 -22.92
CA ILE A 395 0.57 13.06 -21.92
C ILE A 395 1.42 12.69 -20.66
N THR A 396 0.91 12.05 -19.60
CA THR A 396 1.60 11.69 -18.31
C THR A 396 0.97 10.38 -17.73
N PHE A 397 1.33 9.92 -16.53
CA PHE A 397 0.66 8.88 -15.69
C PHE A 397 0.68 9.39 -14.21
N SER A 398 0.53 8.50 -13.21
CA SER A 398 0.61 8.73 -11.76
C SER A 398 2.03 8.99 -11.20
N THR A 399 2.17 10.06 -10.41
CA THR A 399 2.43 9.78 -8.99
C THR A 399 1.14 9.24 -8.42
N ASP A 400 1.25 8.41 -7.40
CA ASP A 400 0.18 8.22 -6.41
C ASP A 400 -0.36 9.63 -6.09
N VAL A 401 -1.68 9.72 -6.11
CA VAL A 401 -2.32 11.00 -5.86
C VAL A 401 -2.28 11.23 -4.34
N ASP A 402 -2.45 12.48 -3.94
CA ASP A 402 -2.21 13.05 -2.62
C ASP A 402 -3.08 14.30 -2.72
N SER A 403 -4.40 14.05 -2.77
CA SER A 403 -5.40 14.95 -3.34
C SER A 403 -5.60 16.17 -2.44
N ASP A 404 -5.85 15.97 -1.16
CA ASP A 404 -5.95 17.03 -0.15
C ASP A 404 -4.60 17.76 0.11
N ASN A 405 -3.48 17.01 0.11
CA ASN A 405 -2.12 17.36 0.53
C ASN A 405 -1.80 17.31 2.06
N ASP A 406 -2.40 16.40 2.82
CA ASP A 406 -1.99 15.91 4.15
C ASP A 406 -0.60 15.26 4.02
N GLY A 407 -0.53 14.23 3.17
CA GLY A 407 0.61 13.37 2.97
C GLY A 407 0.45 11.93 3.45
N LEU A 408 -0.77 11.39 3.45
CA LEU A 408 -1.06 10.06 2.89
C LEU A 408 -1.31 10.18 1.35
N PRO A 409 -1.57 9.07 0.63
CA PRO A 409 -2.02 9.09 -0.76
C PRO A 409 -3.24 8.18 -1.02
N ASP A 410 -4.29 8.76 -1.60
CA ASP A 410 -5.60 8.30 -2.10
C ASP A 410 -5.89 6.77 -2.31
N ARG A 411 -5.40 5.83 -1.48
CA ARG A 411 -5.54 4.34 -1.63
C ARG A 411 -5.22 3.54 -0.35
N VAL A 412 -4.77 4.25 0.67
CA VAL A 412 -4.39 3.80 2.03
C VAL A 412 -4.76 4.95 2.99
N ASP A 413 -5.88 5.58 2.67
CA ASP A 413 -6.22 6.96 2.99
C ASP A 413 -7.73 7.09 2.80
N LEU A 414 -8.50 6.67 3.82
CA LEU A 414 -9.94 6.45 3.70
C LEU A 414 -10.77 7.71 3.35
N ASP A 415 -10.18 8.91 3.35
CA ASP A 415 -10.82 10.21 3.03
C ASP A 415 -9.87 11.02 2.13
N ALA A 416 -9.71 10.60 0.88
CA ALA A 416 -8.64 11.05 -0.03
C ALA A 416 -8.72 12.54 -0.43
N ASP A 417 -9.93 13.11 -0.42
CA ASP A 417 -10.21 14.53 -0.65
C ASP A 417 -9.96 15.40 0.61
N ASN A 418 -9.99 14.76 1.78
CA ASN A 418 -10.08 15.33 3.12
C ASN A 418 -11.32 16.21 3.32
N ASP A 419 -12.44 15.66 2.89
CA ASP A 419 -13.78 16.19 3.04
C ASP A 419 -14.44 15.68 4.34
N GLY A 420 -14.10 14.46 4.76
CA GLY A 420 -14.60 13.76 5.93
C GLY A 420 -15.60 12.63 5.64
N ILE A 421 -15.75 12.21 4.39
CA ILE A 421 -16.59 11.09 3.95
C ILE A 421 -15.68 9.96 3.45
N PRO A 422 -15.92 8.68 3.83
CA PRO A 422 -15.06 7.60 3.40
C PRO A 422 -15.13 7.26 1.89
N ASP A 423 -13.98 7.01 1.25
CA ASP A 423 -13.84 6.71 -0.19
C ASP A 423 -14.79 5.59 -0.69
N ASN A 424 -15.06 4.56 0.11
CA ASN A 424 -16.04 3.49 -0.19
C ASN A 424 -17.44 4.05 -0.44
N VAL A 425 -17.85 4.96 0.44
CA VAL A 425 -19.16 5.61 0.46
C VAL A 425 -19.29 6.58 -0.71
N GLU A 426 -18.21 7.29 -1.00
CA GLU A 426 -18.05 8.22 -2.11
C GLU A 426 -18.09 7.52 -3.48
N GLY A 427 -17.33 6.44 -3.63
CA GLY A 427 -17.21 5.66 -4.87
C GLY A 427 -18.42 4.80 -5.19
N GLN A 428 -19.34 4.60 -4.25
CA GLN A 428 -20.60 3.91 -4.46
C GLN A 428 -21.80 4.85 -4.57
N SER A 429 -22.84 4.44 -5.31
CA SER A 429 -24.09 5.22 -5.38
C SER A 429 -25.01 4.83 -4.23
N THR A 430 -25.51 5.80 -3.47
CA THR A 430 -26.46 5.67 -2.35
C THR A 430 -27.56 4.60 -2.54
N ASP A 431 -28.47 4.71 -3.53
CA ASP A 431 -29.54 3.70 -3.85
C ASP A 431 -29.00 2.31 -4.30
N GLY A 432 -27.68 2.15 -4.34
CA GLY A 432 -26.96 0.95 -4.78
C GLY A 432 -25.86 0.46 -3.85
N TYR A 433 -25.61 1.13 -2.72
CA TYR A 433 -24.52 0.83 -1.78
C TYR A 433 -24.52 -0.63 -1.32
N VAL A 434 -23.32 -1.14 -1.05
CA VAL A 434 -23.07 -2.43 -0.43
C VAL A 434 -21.96 -2.20 0.59
N PRO A 435 -22.22 -2.29 1.91
CA PRO A 435 -21.14 -2.30 2.89
C PRO A 435 -20.31 -3.59 2.74
N PRO A 436 -19.05 -3.59 3.22
CA PRO A 436 -18.23 -4.79 3.32
C PRO A 436 -18.93 -5.85 4.17
N THR A 437 -18.48 -7.09 4.10
CA THR A 437 -19.00 -8.17 4.95
C THR A 437 -18.07 -8.57 6.09
N GLY A 438 -16.84 -8.08 6.10
CA GLY A 438 -15.75 -8.61 6.93
C GLY A 438 -15.49 -10.07 6.60
N ASN A 439 -15.51 -10.44 5.32
CA ASN A 439 -15.11 -11.77 4.85
C ASN A 439 -14.45 -11.68 3.46
N ASP A 440 -13.13 -11.72 3.41
CA ASP A 440 -12.46 -12.31 2.25
C ASP A 440 -12.65 -13.87 2.28
N SER A 441 -12.83 -14.47 1.09
CA SER A 441 -12.92 -15.92 0.87
C SER A 441 -11.67 -16.56 0.27
N ASP A 442 -10.86 -15.81 -0.47
CA ASP A 442 -9.73 -16.29 -1.27
C ASP A 442 -8.35 -15.82 -0.73
N GLU A 443 -8.29 -14.86 0.20
CA GLU A 443 -7.08 -14.28 0.85
C GLU A 443 -6.30 -13.38 -0.16
N ASP A 444 -7.02 -12.44 -0.82
CA ASP A 444 -6.58 -11.38 -1.76
C ASP A 444 -7.16 -9.96 -1.48
N GLY A 445 -7.68 -9.72 -0.27
CA GLY A 445 -8.02 -8.39 0.28
C GLY A 445 -9.45 -7.94 0.02
N LEU A 446 -9.86 -7.92 -1.25
CA LEU A 446 -11.20 -7.47 -1.69
C LEU A 446 -12.36 -8.32 -1.11
N ASP A 447 -13.22 -7.73 -0.27
CA ASP A 447 -14.35 -8.46 0.38
C ASP A 447 -15.30 -9.23 -0.58
N ASP A 448 -15.88 -10.35 -0.09
CA ASP A 448 -16.95 -11.18 -0.72
C ASP A 448 -18.12 -10.34 -1.33
N ALA A 449 -18.33 -9.11 -0.84
CA ALA A 449 -19.28 -8.10 -1.33
C ALA A 449 -18.96 -7.60 -2.75
N TYR A 450 -17.70 -7.23 -2.98
CA TYR A 450 -17.22 -6.49 -4.14
C TYR A 450 -16.73 -7.42 -5.27
N GLU A 451 -16.38 -8.67 -4.93
CA GLU A 451 -15.92 -9.77 -5.81
C GLU A 451 -16.55 -9.75 -7.24
N GLY A 452 -15.78 -9.28 -8.23
CA GLY A 452 -16.23 -8.94 -9.58
C GLY A 452 -16.40 -10.11 -10.58
N VAL A 453 -15.70 -10.07 -11.73
CA VAL A 453 -15.64 -11.20 -12.69
C VAL A 453 -14.31 -11.24 -13.44
N ASP A 454 -13.39 -12.11 -13.02
CA ASP A 454 -11.96 -11.87 -13.29
C ASP A 454 -11.52 -10.57 -12.55
N ASP A 455 -12.14 -10.34 -11.38
CA ASP A 455 -11.59 -9.65 -10.21
C ASP A 455 -11.36 -8.14 -10.49
N ASP A 456 -12.52 -7.46 -10.62
CA ASP A 456 -12.75 -6.20 -11.37
C ASP A 456 -13.13 -5.01 -10.43
N GLY A 457 -13.30 -5.23 -9.12
CA GLY A 457 -13.64 -4.22 -8.08
C GLY A 457 -15.02 -3.57 -8.15
N LEU A 458 -15.20 -2.50 -7.35
CA LEU A 458 -16.25 -1.49 -7.52
C LEU A 458 -16.07 -0.72 -8.84
N THR A 459 -16.83 0.36 -9.04
CA THR A 459 -16.61 1.28 -10.16
C THR A 459 -17.10 2.65 -9.72
N PRO A 460 -16.19 3.57 -9.35
CA PRO A 460 -16.53 4.87 -8.79
C PRO A 460 -17.65 5.63 -9.50
N VAL A 461 -18.48 6.30 -8.71
CA VAL A 461 -19.50 7.23 -9.17
C VAL A 461 -18.83 8.54 -9.65
N ASN A 462 -19.61 9.32 -10.38
CA ASN A 462 -19.24 10.60 -10.99
C ASN A 462 -20.56 11.30 -11.29
N THR A 463 -21.05 12.07 -10.32
CA THR A 463 -22.46 12.48 -10.19
C THR A 463 -22.84 13.58 -11.20
N ASP A 464 -22.14 14.72 -11.24
CA ASP A 464 -22.37 15.77 -12.25
C ASP A 464 -22.12 15.25 -13.70
N GLY A 465 -21.11 14.38 -13.85
CA GLY A 465 -20.74 13.77 -15.12
C GLY A 465 -19.83 14.63 -16.02
N ALA A 466 -19.06 15.56 -15.48
CA ALA A 466 -18.24 16.54 -16.18
C ALA A 466 -16.77 16.66 -15.73
N ASP A 467 -16.46 16.76 -14.44
CA ASP A 467 -15.07 16.91 -13.93
C ASP A 467 -14.48 15.55 -13.41
N GLU A 468 -14.06 15.33 -12.15
CA GLU A 468 -13.40 14.06 -11.68
C GLU A 468 -14.40 13.16 -10.84
N PRO A 469 -14.06 11.92 -10.39
CA PRO A 469 -14.99 11.06 -9.60
C PRO A 469 -15.33 11.65 -8.22
N ASP A 470 -16.47 11.25 -7.64
CA ASP A 470 -17.03 11.86 -6.42
C ASP A 470 -15.99 11.89 -5.28
N TYR A 471 -15.43 10.72 -4.92
CA TYR A 471 -14.35 10.52 -3.92
C TYR A 471 -13.03 11.31 -4.11
N LEU A 472 -12.96 12.19 -5.11
CA LEU A 472 -11.78 13.01 -5.45
C LEU A 472 -12.17 14.44 -5.92
N ASP A 473 -13.42 14.89 -5.75
CA ASP A 473 -13.91 16.14 -6.35
C ASP A 473 -14.93 16.91 -5.47
N SER A 474 -14.55 17.25 -4.22
CA SER A 474 -15.00 18.30 -3.24
C SER A 474 -16.12 19.35 -3.53
N ASP A 475 -17.00 19.11 -4.49
CA ASP A 475 -18.06 19.96 -5.12
C ASP A 475 -18.83 18.97 -6.07
N SER A 476 -19.19 17.77 -5.60
CA SER A 476 -19.42 16.54 -6.39
C SER A 476 -20.62 16.57 -7.35
N ASP A 477 -21.67 17.32 -7.02
CA ASP A 477 -22.82 17.59 -7.92
C ASP A 477 -22.61 18.83 -8.82
N ASN A 478 -21.75 19.78 -8.40
CA ASN A 478 -21.48 21.11 -8.95
C ASN A 478 -22.52 22.25 -8.70
N ASP A 479 -23.20 22.30 -7.55
CA ASP A 479 -24.13 23.34 -7.09
C ASP A 479 -23.44 24.72 -6.85
N LEU A 480 -22.21 24.72 -6.27
CA LEU A 480 -21.34 25.80 -5.74
C LEU A 480 -21.05 25.80 -4.20
N VAL A 481 -21.41 24.77 -3.46
CA VAL A 481 -20.99 24.43 -2.09
C VAL A 481 -19.93 23.29 -2.18
N PRO A 482 -19.15 23.02 -1.11
CA PRO A 482 -18.22 21.88 -1.09
C PRO A 482 -18.71 20.71 -0.23
N ASP A 483 -18.40 19.48 -0.65
CA ASP A 483 -18.79 18.21 -0.01
C ASP A 483 -18.51 18.19 1.52
N ASN A 484 -17.32 18.62 1.96
CA ASN A 484 -16.96 18.76 3.40
C ASN A 484 -17.96 19.62 4.19
N ASN A 485 -18.68 20.51 3.51
CA ASN A 485 -19.63 21.48 4.03
C ASN A 485 -21.09 21.03 3.83
N GLU A 486 -21.32 19.81 3.35
CA GLU A 486 -22.61 19.22 2.99
C GLU A 486 -22.71 17.80 3.55
N GLY A 487 -21.81 16.91 3.15
CA GLY A 487 -21.63 15.57 3.72
C GLY A 487 -21.16 15.59 5.19
N ASN A 488 -20.61 16.72 5.65
CA ASN A 488 -20.13 16.91 7.02
C ASN A 488 -20.80 18.09 7.77
N ASP A 489 -21.84 18.71 7.19
CA ASP A 489 -22.72 19.66 7.88
C ASP A 489 -24.03 19.00 8.35
N PHE A 490 -23.90 18.02 9.25
CA PHE A 490 -24.99 17.30 9.91
C PHE A 490 -25.99 18.19 10.71
N ASN A 491 -25.79 19.51 10.76
CA ASN A 491 -26.71 20.47 11.39
C ASN A 491 -27.27 21.55 10.44
N PHE A 492 -26.80 21.59 9.19
CA PHE A 492 -27.29 22.47 8.12
C PHE A 492 -27.17 24.01 8.37
N ASP A 493 -26.33 24.50 9.32
CA ASP A 493 -26.09 25.96 9.51
C ASP A 493 -25.21 26.61 8.41
N GLY A 494 -24.80 25.82 7.42
CA GLY A 494 -23.91 26.17 6.32
C GLY A 494 -22.42 26.11 6.72
N VAL A 495 -22.09 25.38 7.78
CA VAL A 495 -20.75 25.22 8.35
C VAL A 495 -20.60 23.84 9.01
N PRO A 496 -19.65 23.00 8.56
CA PRO A 496 -19.58 21.62 9.01
C PRO A 496 -19.23 21.46 10.50
N ASP A 497 -19.83 20.42 11.07
CA ASP A 497 -19.86 20.12 12.50
C ASP A 497 -18.63 19.32 12.91
N GLN A 498 -18.36 18.27 12.12
CA GLN A 498 -17.07 17.59 12.06
C GLN A 498 -16.08 18.48 11.29
N TYR A 499 -14.81 18.46 11.69
CA TYR A 499 -13.80 19.33 11.07
C TYR A 499 -12.40 18.78 11.28
N TYR A 500 -11.65 18.66 10.18
CA TYR A 500 -10.25 18.27 10.19
C TYR A 500 -9.43 18.97 11.31
N THR A 501 -8.98 18.16 12.27
CA THR A 501 -8.25 18.61 13.46
C THR A 501 -6.73 18.64 13.22
N GLY A 502 -6.26 17.86 12.25
CA GLY A 502 -4.86 17.54 11.95
C GLY A 502 -4.27 16.53 12.92
N ILE A 503 -5.02 15.47 13.21
CA ILE A 503 -4.71 14.30 14.06
C ILE A 503 -5.55 13.13 13.53
N ASP A 504 -4.93 12.04 13.08
CA ASP A 504 -5.47 10.67 13.12
C ASP A 504 -4.97 9.97 14.41
N THR A 505 -5.64 8.92 14.89
CA THR A 505 -5.23 8.22 16.13
C THR A 505 -4.76 6.76 16.00
N ASP A 506 -5.35 5.93 15.14
CA ASP A 506 -4.83 4.61 14.73
C ASP A 506 -3.99 4.68 13.44
N GLY A 507 -4.55 5.23 12.36
CA GLY A 507 -3.77 5.70 11.20
C GLY A 507 -4.34 5.42 9.80
N ASP A 508 -5.67 5.49 9.63
CA ASP A 508 -6.41 5.10 8.42
C ASP A 508 -6.57 6.20 7.35
N GLY A 509 -6.44 7.46 7.73
CA GLY A 509 -6.51 8.64 6.84
C GLY A 509 -7.70 9.54 7.12
N LEU A 510 -8.75 8.98 7.72
CA LEU A 510 -9.78 9.75 8.39
C LEU A 510 -9.14 10.48 9.61
N ASP A 511 -9.69 11.64 10.00
CA ASP A 511 -9.15 12.46 11.12
C ASP A 511 -10.00 12.28 12.39
N ASP A 512 -9.41 12.48 13.59
CA ASP A 512 -9.99 12.56 14.95
C ASP A 512 -11.31 13.40 15.00
N GLY A 513 -11.55 14.23 13.99
CA GLY A 513 -12.73 15.07 13.81
C GLY A 513 -13.91 14.41 13.10
N TYR A 514 -13.67 13.37 12.31
CA TYR A 514 -14.59 12.62 11.46
C TYR A 514 -14.86 11.21 12.01
N GLU A 515 -13.82 10.49 12.46
CA GLU A 515 -13.88 9.23 13.25
C GLU A 515 -14.85 9.35 14.47
N GLY A 516 -16.14 9.03 14.32
CA GLY A 516 -17.20 9.66 15.12
C GLY A 516 -17.08 9.52 16.65
N SER A 517 -17.07 8.29 17.19
CA SER A 517 -17.18 8.06 18.64
C SER A 517 -16.08 7.21 19.29
N ASP A 518 -15.48 6.25 18.57
CA ASP A 518 -14.36 5.43 19.05
C ASP A 518 -13.17 5.56 18.08
N VAL A 519 -12.54 6.75 18.11
CA VAL A 519 -11.30 7.21 17.42
C VAL A 519 -10.05 6.33 17.58
N ASN A 520 -10.22 5.01 17.55
CA ASN A 520 -9.21 3.96 17.60
C ASN A 520 -9.86 2.57 17.31
N ASP A 521 -10.92 2.45 16.51
CA ASP A 521 -11.63 1.16 16.36
C ASP A 521 -10.95 0.20 15.38
N GLY A 522 -10.26 0.73 14.38
CA GLY A 522 -9.39 0.01 13.47
C GLY A 522 -9.09 0.80 12.22
N PHE A 523 -9.65 0.31 11.12
CA PHE A 523 -9.68 0.86 9.78
C PHE A 523 -11.02 0.34 9.21
N ASP A 524 -12.16 0.72 9.82
CA ASP A 524 -13.46 0.33 9.28
C ASP A 524 -13.65 1.16 7.99
N VAL A 525 -13.74 0.48 6.85
CA VAL A 525 -13.51 1.05 5.50
C VAL A 525 -14.60 2.02 5.03
N ASN A 526 -15.58 2.26 5.91
CA ASN A 526 -16.68 3.18 5.81
C ASN A 526 -16.92 3.90 7.14
N ASP A 527 -16.00 3.84 8.11
CA ASP A 527 -16.21 4.30 9.50
C ASP A 527 -17.56 3.80 10.05
N GLU A 528 -18.21 4.57 10.91
CA GLU A 528 -19.57 4.38 11.41
C GLU A 528 -20.68 4.45 10.30
N ILE A 529 -20.34 4.56 9.00
CA ILE A 529 -21.21 4.84 7.82
C ILE A 529 -21.58 3.56 7.01
N ASP A 530 -22.18 2.57 7.69
CA ASP A 530 -22.58 1.23 7.20
C ASP A 530 -23.79 1.26 6.20
N ASP A 531 -24.56 2.35 6.12
CA ASP A 531 -25.65 2.60 5.15
C ASP A 531 -25.75 4.12 4.82
N PRO A 532 -24.91 4.67 3.91
CA PRO A 532 -24.76 6.11 3.63
C PRO A 532 -26.02 6.90 3.28
N ALA A 533 -27.09 6.21 2.87
CA ALA A 533 -28.42 6.79 2.66
C ALA A 533 -29.15 7.23 3.95
N ASN A 534 -28.45 7.19 5.09
CA ASN A 534 -28.95 7.48 6.43
C ASN A 534 -27.84 8.05 7.33
N ASP A 535 -26.59 7.63 7.08
CA ASP A 535 -25.43 7.96 7.91
C ASP A 535 -24.67 9.22 7.42
N LEU A 536 -25.00 9.74 6.23
CA LEU A 536 -24.57 11.06 5.73
C LEU A 536 -25.76 12.03 5.58
N PRO A 537 -25.52 13.36 5.58
CA PRO A 537 -26.56 14.38 5.42
C PRO A 537 -27.20 14.41 4.02
N ASP A 538 -28.52 14.57 4.03
CA ASP A 538 -29.41 14.58 2.86
C ASP A 538 -30.67 15.38 3.24
N THR A 539 -30.80 16.61 2.72
CA THR A 539 -31.72 17.63 3.27
C THR A 539 -33.17 17.41 2.80
N ASP A 540 -33.40 17.02 1.54
CA ASP A 540 -34.73 16.64 1.03
C ASP A 540 -35.02 15.13 1.12
N SER A 541 -34.00 14.29 1.31
CA SER A 541 -34.12 12.81 1.35
C SER A 541 -34.76 12.22 0.07
N THR A 542 -34.54 12.88 -1.08
CA THR A 542 -34.99 12.43 -2.41
C THR A 542 -33.87 12.04 -3.38
N GLU A 543 -33.54 12.72 -4.50
CA GLU A 543 -32.86 12.01 -5.62
C GLU A 543 -31.46 11.38 -5.27
N ASP A 544 -30.60 12.00 -4.45
CA ASP A 544 -29.36 11.43 -3.83
C ASP A 544 -28.93 12.24 -2.57
N VAL A 545 -27.88 11.82 -1.82
CA VAL A 545 -27.35 12.57 -0.62
C VAL A 545 -26.87 13.99 -0.97
N ASN A 546 -26.83 14.93 -0.01
CA ASN A 546 -26.64 16.39 -0.25
C ASN A 546 -25.58 16.72 -1.31
N TYR A 547 -24.33 16.35 -1.03
CA TYR A 547 -23.17 16.63 -1.89
C TYR A 547 -23.23 15.95 -3.27
N ARG A 548 -24.28 15.16 -3.52
CA ARG A 548 -24.59 14.46 -4.78
C ARG A 548 -25.98 14.83 -5.36
N ASP A 549 -26.69 15.84 -4.83
CA ASP A 549 -27.88 16.45 -5.46
C ASP A 549 -27.74 17.98 -5.63
N LEU A 550 -28.58 18.56 -6.49
CA LEU A 550 -28.46 19.92 -7.07
C LEU A 550 -29.60 20.86 -6.65
N ASP A 551 -30.52 20.35 -5.84
CA ASP A 551 -31.83 20.89 -5.46
C ASP A 551 -32.03 20.51 -3.98
N ASP A 552 -30.99 20.76 -3.16
CA ASP A 552 -30.64 20.08 -1.90
C ASP A 552 -31.81 19.97 -0.91
N ASP A 553 -32.63 21.03 -0.80
CA ASP A 553 -33.81 21.13 0.08
C ASP A 553 -35.14 20.67 -0.53
N GLY A 554 -35.16 20.33 -1.82
CA GLY A 554 -36.31 19.78 -2.51
C GLY A 554 -37.48 20.75 -2.82
N ASP A 555 -37.36 22.07 -2.61
CA ASP A 555 -38.37 23.06 -3.07
C ASP A 555 -38.72 22.83 -4.56
N GLY A 556 -37.67 22.61 -5.36
CA GLY A 556 -37.71 22.46 -6.81
C GLY A 556 -37.21 23.70 -7.58
N ILE A 557 -36.13 24.34 -7.14
CA ILE A 557 -35.57 25.59 -7.70
C ILE A 557 -34.09 25.52 -8.17
N ASP A 558 -33.36 24.43 -7.94
CA ASP A 558 -31.93 24.23 -8.27
C ASP A 558 -30.99 25.17 -7.44
N THR A 559 -30.46 24.77 -6.26
CA THR A 559 -29.60 25.51 -5.28
C THR A 559 -28.77 26.71 -5.80
N PRO A 560 -27.96 26.61 -6.86
CA PRO A 560 -27.27 27.75 -7.49
C PRO A 560 -28.15 28.92 -7.93
N GLU A 561 -29.48 28.77 -7.93
CA GLU A 561 -30.46 29.78 -8.32
C GLU A 561 -31.06 30.53 -7.09
N GLU A 562 -30.79 30.10 -5.84
CA GLU A 562 -31.25 30.71 -4.56
C GLU A 562 -30.41 31.88 -3.98
N ASP A 563 -29.22 32.18 -4.51
CA ASP A 563 -28.36 33.37 -4.19
C ASP A 563 -29.14 34.74 -4.20
N PHE A 564 -29.86 35.06 -3.12
CA PHE A 564 -30.94 36.06 -3.07
C PHE A 564 -30.46 37.53 -2.93
N ASP A 565 -29.35 37.81 -2.22
CA ASP A 565 -28.62 39.09 -2.32
C ASP A 565 -27.90 39.17 -3.68
N GLY A 566 -27.36 38.05 -4.14
CA GLY A 566 -26.67 37.91 -5.42
C GLY A 566 -25.15 38.11 -5.32
N ASP A 567 -24.50 37.51 -4.32
CA ASP A 567 -23.05 37.55 -4.05
C ASP A 567 -22.32 36.36 -4.70
N GLY A 568 -22.94 35.18 -4.70
CA GLY A 568 -22.45 33.90 -5.26
C GLY A 568 -21.76 33.02 -4.22
N ASN A 569 -22.50 32.64 -3.18
CA ASN A 569 -22.13 31.79 -2.05
C ASN A 569 -23.44 31.38 -1.32
N PRO A 570 -24.10 30.25 -1.67
CA PRO A 570 -25.37 29.85 -1.06
C PRO A 570 -25.33 29.85 0.48
N THR A 571 -24.25 29.31 1.07
CA THR A 571 -23.92 29.19 2.53
C THR A 571 -23.82 30.48 3.37
N ASN A 572 -24.48 31.58 2.98
CA ASN A 572 -24.58 32.78 3.82
C ASN A 572 -25.77 33.72 3.51
N ASP A 573 -26.57 33.43 2.47
CA ASP A 573 -27.78 34.22 2.19
C ASP A 573 -28.94 33.55 2.95
N ASP A 574 -29.56 34.31 3.85
CA ASP A 574 -30.76 33.94 4.63
C ASP A 574 -31.82 35.03 4.39
N THR A 575 -33.06 34.65 4.06
CA THR A 575 -34.12 35.55 3.60
C THR A 575 -35.12 35.87 4.70
N ASP A 576 -35.39 34.92 5.57
CA ASP A 576 -36.24 35.01 6.75
C ASP A 576 -35.48 35.61 7.98
N SER A 577 -34.31 35.04 8.30
CA SER A 577 -33.41 35.29 9.44
C SER A 577 -33.55 34.46 10.72
N ASP A 578 -33.85 33.18 10.56
CA ASP A 578 -33.63 32.04 11.46
C ASP A 578 -32.12 31.77 11.69
N GLY A 579 -31.39 31.35 10.65
CA GLY A 579 -30.02 30.86 10.69
C GLY A 579 -29.64 29.99 9.49
N THR A 580 -30.60 29.27 8.92
CA THR A 580 -30.42 28.33 7.79
C THR A 580 -30.17 29.11 6.49
N PRO A 581 -29.28 28.64 5.60
CA PRO A 581 -29.11 29.25 4.27
C PRO A 581 -30.32 29.02 3.35
N ASP A 582 -30.62 29.99 2.48
CA ASP A 582 -31.71 29.99 1.47
C ASP A 582 -31.72 28.77 0.52
N TYR A 583 -30.72 27.87 0.53
CA TYR A 583 -30.65 26.66 -0.31
C TYR A 583 -30.82 25.35 0.48
N LEU A 584 -31.00 25.50 1.80
CA LEU A 584 -31.39 24.48 2.77
C LEU A 584 -32.75 24.93 3.40
N ASP A 585 -33.57 25.76 2.71
CA ASP A 585 -34.80 26.45 3.19
C ASP A 585 -35.90 26.65 2.09
N PRO A 586 -36.95 25.81 2.02
CA PRO A 586 -37.90 25.81 0.88
C PRO A 586 -39.15 26.83 0.90
N THR A 587 -39.07 28.15 0.50
CA THR A 587 -40.15 29.23 0.78
C THR A 587 -40.70 30.38 -0.24
N ASP A 588 -40.74 31.71 0.12
CA ASP A 588 -41.44 32.98 -0.43
C ASP A 588 -42.98 33.02 -0.76
N ASP A 589 -43.90 32.67 0.16
CA ASP A 589 -45.38 32.75 -0.07
C ASP A 589 -46.16 34.04 0.39
N ARG A 590 -47.35 33.97 1.05
CA ARG A 590 -48.44 34.99 0.87
C ARG A 590 -49.45 35.32 1.98
N LEU A 591 -49.93 34.39 2.80
CA LEU A 591 -51.20 34.43 3.60
C LEU A 591 -52.52 34.01 2.91
N ASP A 592 -52.90 32.72 2.74
CA ASP A 592 -52.13 31.44 2.79
C ASP A 592 -51.37 31.20 4.12
N THR A 593 -52.01 30.56 5.12
CA THR A 593 -51.40 30.42 6.47
C THR A 593 -50.25 29.43 6.35
N ASP A 594 -50.58 28.14 6.24
CA ASP A 594 -49.84 27.00 5.67
C ASP A 594 -48.78 27.18 4.56
N GLY A 595 -48.54 28.36 3.98
CA GLY A 595 -47.60 28.57 2.88
C GLY A 595 -47.96 27.91 1.53
N ASP A 596 -48.94 27.00 1.49
CA ASP A 596 -49.30 26.06 0.40
C ASP A 596 -49.65 26.73 -0.95
N GLY A 597 -49.90 28.04 -0.91
CA GLY A 597 -50.23 28.86 -2.05
C GLY A 597 -51.70 28.78 -2.51
N VAL A 598 -52.62 28.23 -1.73
CA VAL A 598 -54.06 28.06 -1.98
C VAL A 598 -54.91 28.74 -0.89
N PRO A 599 -55.14 30.07 -0.97
CA PRO A 599 -55.44 30.83 0.23
C PRO A 599 -56.78 30.50 0.88
N ASP A 600 -56.76 30.35 2.22
CA ASP A 600 -57.81 30.28 3.27
C ASP A 600 -59.25 30.77 2.95
N GLU A 601 -59.49 31.66 1.96
CA GLU A 601 -60.85 31.89 1.42
C GLU A 601 -61.39 30.78 0.51
N VAL A 602 -60.59 29.75 0.17
CA VAL A 602 -60.98 28.63 -0.68
C VAL A 602 -60.62 27.24 -0.18
N ASP A 603 -59.89 27.09 0.92
CA ASP A 603 -59.34 25.80 1.30
C ASP A 603 -60.18 24.93 2.25
N LEU A 604 -59.56 23.95 2.90
CA LEU A 604 -60.15 22.75 3.53
C LEU A 604 -59.31 22.17 4.68
N ASP A 605 -57.99 22.31 4.62
CA ASP A 605 -57.08 22.61 5.75
C ASP A 605 -56.66 24.07 5.50
N ASP A 606 -56.62 24.95 6.51
CA ASP A 606 -56.20 26.37 6.31
C ASP A 606 -54.78 26.63 6.86
N ASP A 607 -54.18 25.57 7.43
CA ASP A 607 -52.95 25.42 8.22
C ASP A 607 -52.29 24.03 8.04
N ASN A 608 -52.75 23.23 7.06
CA ASN A 608 -52.20 21.94 6.62
C ASN A 608 -52.04 20.78 7.65
N ASP A 609 -52.48 20.91 8.91
CA ASP A 609 -52.42 19.88 9.99
C ASP A 609 -53.04 18.51 9.63
N GLY A 610 -53.81 18.46 8.55
CA GLY A 610 -54.46 17.28 8.02
C GLY A 610 -55.74 16.86 8.72
N ILE A 611 -56.18 17.57 9.74
CA ILE A 611 -57.37 17.25 10.53
C ILE A 611 -58.65 17.78 9.83
N LEU A 612 -58.54 18.75 8.92
CA LEU A 612 -59.56 19.45 8.12
C LEU A 612 -60.54 20.32 8.90
N ASP A 613 -60.45 21.66 8.74
CA ASP A 613 -61.20 22.77 9.37
C ASP A 613 -62.64 22.50 9.90
N THR A 614 -63.34 21.55 9.28
CA THR A 614 -64.64 21.03 9.72
C THR A 614 -64.59 19.96 10.82
N THR A 615 -63.41 19.61 11.33
CA THR A 615 -63.15 18.57 12.33
C THR A 615 -62.82 19.18 13.69
N GLU A 616 -61.96 20.20 13.74
CA GLU A 616 -61.55 21.00 14.90
C GLU A 616 -62.50 22.21 15.16
N ASP A 617 -63.29 22.71 14.19
CA ASP A 617 -64.69 23.17 14.47
C ASP A 617 -65.75 22.08 14.17
N PRO A 618 -66.01 21.16 15.12
CA PRO A 618 -67.08 20.18 15.01
C PRO A 618 -68.50 20.77 15.26
N ASN A 619 -68.76 22.00 14.80
CA ASN A 619 -70.06 22.65 14.56
C ASN A 619 -71.09 22.42 15.68
N PHE A 620 -70.72 22.77 16.90
CA PHE A 620 -71.62 22.71 18.04
C PHE A 620 -72.70 23.81 18.02
N ASP A 621 -72.48 24.93 17.31
CA ASP A 621 -73.45 26.00 17.09
C ASP A 621 -74.68 25.54 16.27
N ASN A 622 -74.46 24.72 15.22
CA ASN A 622 -75.41 24.25 14.19
C ASN A 622 -75.59 25.20 12.96
N ASP A 623 -74.55 25.85 12.42
CA ASP A 623 -74.64 26.61 11.16
C ASP A 623 -73.80 26.13 9.94
N ASN A 624 -72.72 25.35 10.18
CA ASN A 624 -71.80 24.74 9.18
C ASN A 624 -70.85 25.74 8.47
N ASN A 625 -69.88 26.33 9.18
CA ASN A 625 -68.80 27.16 8.62
C ASN A 625 -67.69 27.43 9.70
N PRO A 626 -66.47 26.85 9.61
CA PRO A 626 -65.43 26.97 10.65
C PRO A 626 -65.02 28.41 10.94
N LEU A 627 -64.74 29.18 9.88
CA LEU A 627 -64.41 30.62 9.86
C LEU A 627 -65.44 31.58 10.52
N THR A 628 -66.39 31.10 11.34
CA THR A 628 -67.38 31.91 12.06
C THR A 628 -67.78 31.40 13.46
N ASP A 629 -67.24 32.03 14.51
CA ASP A 629 -67.42 31.64 15.94
C ASP A 629 -66.69 30.28 16.23
N PRO A 630 -65.41 30.09 15.78
CA PRO A 630 -64.66 28.84 15.85
C PRO A 630 -64.31 28.39 17.27
N THR A 631 -63.62 27.26 17.35
CA THR A 631 -62.90 26.76 18.53
C THR A 631 -61.56 27.52 18.72
N ASP A 632 -60.88 27.23 19.82
CA ASP A 632 -60.09 28.10 20.73
C ASP A 632 -60.08 27.27 22.02
N SER A 633 -59.03 26.45 22.24
CA SER A 633 -59.06 25.31 23.16
C SER A 633 -58.33 25.58 24.49
N ASP A 634 -57.05 25.97 24.46
CA ASP A 634 -56.33 26.58 25.60
C ASP A 634 -56.99 27.92 26.07
N ALA A 635 -57.43 28.70 25.07
CA ALA A 635 -57.92 30.08 25.05
C ALA A 635 -56.91 31.25 25.17
N ASP A 636 -55.82 31.25 24.39
CA ASP A 636 -54.93 32.38 24.13
C ASP A 636 -55.67 33.50 23.30
N GLY A 637 -56.21 33.16 22.13
CA GLY A 637 -56.52 34.11 21.05
C GLY A 637 -56.37 33.66 19.57
N VAL A 638 -55.57 32.64 19.25
CA VAL A 638 -55.50 31.83 18.01
C VAL A 638 -56.66 30.77 18.06
N PRO A 639 -57.03 30.06 16.96
CA PRO A 639 -58.28 29.27 16.95
C PRO A 639 -58.27 27.88 16.25
N ASN A 640 -57.48 26.90 16.69
CA ASN A 640 -57.43 25.50 16.17
C ASN A 640 -57.08 25.36 14.67
N HIS A 641 -58.02 25.59 13.73
CA HIS A 641 -57.81 25.54 12.26
C HIS A 641 -56.88 26.64 11.67
N LEU A 642 -55.98 27.21 12.50
CA LEU A 642 -54.92 28.16 12.17
C LEU A 642 -53.86 28.13 13.30
N ASP A 643 -53.53 26.95 13.86
CA ASP A 643 -53.06 26.81 15.26
C ASP A 643 -52.46 25.40 15.55
N ILE A 644 -51.15 25.20 15.42
CA ILE A 644 -50.55 23.84 15.36
C ILE A 644 -50.38 23.12 16.71
N ASP A 645 -50.34 23.82 17.85
CA ASP A 645 -50.50 23.21 19.20
C ASP A 645 -51.63 23.93 19.95
N ALA A 646 -52.83 23.38 19.82
CA ALA A 646 -54.03 24.00 20.32
C ALA A 646 -54.40 23.64 21.77
N ASP A 647 -53.62 22.80 22.47
CA ASP A 647 -53.68 22.67 23.95
C ASP A 647 -52.62 23.55 24.64
N ASN A 648 -51.47 23.69 23.99
CA ASN A 648 -50.30 24.44 24.37
C ASN A 648 -49.56 23.83 25.59
N ASP A 649 -49.12 22.59 25.38
CA ASP A 649 -48.19 21.86 26.27
C ASP A 649 -46.84 21.52 25.61
N GLY A 650 -46.68 21.77 24.30
CA GLY A 650 -45.43 21.57 23.57
C GLY A 650 -45.32 20.19 22.90
N ILE A 651 -46.44 19.62 22.45
CA ILE A 651 -46.47 18.46 21.55
C ILE A 651 -47.63 18.68 20.53
N PRO A 652 -47.36 18.99 19.24
CA PRO A 652 -48.39 19.50 18.31
C PRO A 652 -49.56 18.59 17.89
N ASP A 653 -50.60 19.25 17.34
CA ASP A 653 -51.94 18.73 17.05
C ASP A 653 -51.91 17.45 16.17
N ASN A 654 -51.03 17.38 15.17
CA ASN A 654 -50.96 16.21 14.27
C ASN A 654 -50.27 15.00 14.94
N VAL A 655 -49.24 15.25 15.74
CA VAL A 655 -48.40 14.28 16.47
C VAL A 655 -49.24 13.41 17.39
N GLU A 656 -49.86 14.07 18.37
CA GLU A 656 -50.69 13.45 19.38
C GLU A 656 -52.03 12.96 18.83
N MET A 657 -52.42 13.37 17.62
CA MET A 657 -53.60 12.78 16.99
C MET A 657 -53.35 11.34 16.51
N GLN A 658 -52.14 10.78 16.65
CA GLN A 658 -51.79 9.43 16.19
C GLN A 658 -51.25 8.54 17.33
N THR A 659 -50.91 7.28 17.04
CA THR A 659 -50.24 6.37 18.01
C THR A 659 -48.80 6.20 17.59
N THR A 660 -47.84 6.24 18.52
CA THR A 660 -46.42 5.89 18.33
C THR A 660 -46.19 4.75 17.33
N ASP A 661 -46.64 3.52 17.65
CA ASP A 661 -46.59 2.27 16.86
C ASP A 661 -47.41 2.30 15.53
N GLY A 662 -47.75 3.49 15.01
CA GLY A 662 -48.52 3.69 13.79
C GLY A 662 -48.89 5.14 13.45
N TYR A 663 -48.00 6.09 13.71
CA TYR A 663 -48.09 7.49 13.29
C TYR A 663 -47.97 7.61 11.76
N ILE A 664 -48.41 8.75 11.20
CA ILE A 664 -48.43 9.03 9.75
C ILE A 664 -48.30 10.55 9.54
N ALA A 665 -47.07 11.01 9.41
CA ALA A 665 -46.69 12.39 9.10
C ALA A 665 -47.44 13.03 7.92
N PRO A 666 -47.37 14.38 7.76
CA PRO A 666 -47.56 15.07 6.48
C PRO A 666 -46.76 14.47 5.30
N ASN A 667 -47.02 15.01 4.10
CA ASN A 667 -46.13 14.89 2.93
C ASN A 667 -46.40 16.01 1.91
N ASP A 668 -45.38 16.41 1.18
CA ASP A 668 -45.37 17.67 0.42
C ASP A 668 -46.08 17.61 -0.94
N ASP A 669 -46.50 18.77 -1.46
CA ASP A 669 -47.39 18.92 -2.61
C ASP A 669 -47.12 20.26 -3.34
N ASP A 670 -47.05 20.33 -4.68
CA ASP A 670 -46.75 21.61 -5.38
C ASP A 670 -47.92 22.62 -5.34
N GLU A 671 -47.67 23.93 -5.58
CA GLU A 671 -48.67 25.05 -5.73
C GLU A 671 -49.80 24.72 -6.76
N VAL A 672 -49.68 23.61 -7.50
CA VAL A 672 -50.63 23.10 -8.49
C VAL A 672 -51.38 21.84 -8.02
N THR A 673 -50.84 21.07 -7.08
CA THR A 673 -51.39 19.82 -6.52
C THR A 673 -52.18 20.10 -5.25
N TYR A 674 -51.64 20.91 -4.32
CA TYR A 674 -52.45 21.63 -3.32
C TYR A 674 -53.62 22.35 -4.01
N ALA A 675 -53.36 23.17 -5.05
CA ALA A 675 -54.41 23.86 -5.81
C ALA A 675 -55.31 22.95 -6.68
N ALA A 676 -55.03 21.64 -6.75
CA ALA A 676 -55.89 20.63 -7.38
C ALA A 676 -56.69 19.81 -6.36
N ASN A 677 -56.18 19.66 -5.14
CA ASN A 677 -56.84 19.06 -3.98
C ASN A 677 -57.86 20.04 -3.37
N ASN A 678 -57.55 21.35 -3.41
CA ASN A 678 -57.88 22.34 -2.37
C ASN A 678 -57.06 21.98 -1.12
N GLY A 679 -55.81 22.50 -1.03
CA GLY A 679 -54.85 22.63 0.09
C GLY A 679 -54.60 21.49 1.06
N VAL A 680 -55.55 20.57 1.22
CA VAL A 680 -55.30 19.27 1.84
C VAL A 680 -54.14 18.57 1.15
N ASN A 681 -53.07 18.42 1.92
CA ASN A 681 -51.95 17.49 1.76
C ASN A 681 -52.30 16.17 1.02
N SER A 682 -51.38 15.66 0.19
CA SER A 682 -51.68 14.47 -0.64
C SER A 682 -51.44 13.09 0.01
N ALA A 683 -50.88 13.03 1.23
CA ALA A 683 -50.82 11.84 2.08
C ALA A 683 -52.23 11.45 2.55
N TYR A 684 -52.93 12.43 3.12
CA TYR A 684 -54.29 12.35 3.63
C TYR A 684 -55.26 13.25 2.85
N PRO A 685 -55.51 13.03 1.54
CA PRO A 685 -56.30 13.91 0.65
C PRO A 685 -57.83 13.78 0.85
N ASN A 686 -58.24 13.48 2.09
CA ASN A 686 -59.58 13.36 2.65
C ASN A 686 -59.60 13.64 4.17
N GLY A 687 -58.49 14.09 4.78
CA GLY A 687 -58.26 14.26 6.22
C GLY A 687 -57.87 13.00 6.99
N LEU A 688 -57.14 13.21 8.09
CA LEU A 688 -56.72 12.27 9.13
C LEU A 688 -57.88 11.90 10.10
N ILE A 689 -57.59 11.12 11.16
CA ILE A 689 -58.57 10.70 12.19
C ILE A 689 -57.89 10.50 13.57
N PRO A 690 -58.11 11.41 14.54
CA PRO A 690 -57.45 11.38 15.86
C PRO A 690 -57.59 10.09 16.70
N VAL A 691 -56.51 9.79 17.44
CA VAL A 691 -56.25 8.66 18.36
C VAL A 691 -56.68 9.00 19.81
N ASN A 692 -56.41 8.11 20.77
CA ASN A 692 -56.36 8.35 22.22
C ASN A 692 -55.68 7.15 22.93
N THR A 693 -54.56 7.36 23.63
CA THR A 693 -53.56 6.35 24.04
C THR A 693 -53.96 5.57 25.30
N ASP A 694 -54.20 6.21 26.46
CA ASP A 694 -54.96 5.57 27.59
C ASP A 694 -56.34 5.06 27.10
N GLY A 695 -56.97 5.82 26.21
CA GLY A 695 -58.23 5.47 25.55
C GLY A 695 -59.50 5.78 26.36
N THR A 696 -59.49 6.76 27.30
CA THR A 696 -60.66 7.11 28.11
C THR A 696 -61.20 8.56 28.07
N ASP A 697 -60.56 9.51 27.35
CA ASP A 697 -60.71 10.95 27.59
C ASP A 697 -61.10 11.79 26.34
N VAL A 698 -60.29 12.76 25.88
CA VAL A 698 -60.37 13.37 24.53
C VAL A 698 -59.35 12.66 23.59
N PRO A 699 -59.11 13.08 22.32
CA PRO A 699 -57.88 12.68 21.62
C PRO A 699 -56.66 13.21 22.35
N ASP A 700 -55.49 12.59 22.18
CA ASP A 700 -54.32 12.95 23.00
C ASP A 700 -53.90 14.42 22.75
N TYR A 701 -54.02 14.89 21.49
CA TYR A 701 -53.78 16.27 20.98
C TYR A 701 -54.52 17.43 21.67
N LEU A 702 -55.22 17.16 22.77
CA LEU A 702 -55.91 18.12 23.62
C LEU A 702 -55.91 17.68 25.12
N ASP A 703 -54.86 17.00 25.65
CA ASP A 703 -54.91 16.39 27.01
C ASP A 703 -53.62 16.26 27.91
N MET A 704 -52.41 16.74 27.58
CA MET A 704 -51.23 16.96 28.49
C MET A 704 -50.72 15.86 29.50
N ASP A 705 -51.19 14.62 29.45
CA ASP A 705 -50.93 13.53 30.44
C ASP A 705 -51.34 12.19 29.78
N SER A 706 -50.55 11.67 28.82
CA SER A 706 -50.96 10.76 27.73
C SER A 706 -51.07 9.27 28.10
N ASP A 707 -50.12 8.68 28.85
CA ASP A 707 -50.25 7.31 29.41
C ASP A 707 -50.70 7.30 30.90
N ASN A 708 -50.36 8.37 31.62
CA ASN A 708 -50.49 8.58 33.07
C ASN A 708 -49.48 7.81 33.98
N ASP A 709 -48.19 7.80 33.64
CA ASP A 709 -47.05 7.49 34.52
C ASP A 709 -47.21 8.17 35.89
N LEU A 710 -47.20 9.51 35.85
CA LEU A 710 -47.32 10.56 36.88
C LEU A 710 -46.24 11.66 36.80
N VAL A 711 -45.22 11.54 35.97
CA VAL A 711 -44.62 12.73 35.32
C VAL A 711 -45.61 13.21 34.20
N PRO A 712 -45.54 14.49 33.75
CA PRO A 712 -46.38 14.96 32.60
C PRO A 712 -45.71 14.93 31.22
N ASP A 713 -46.51 14.99 30.15
CA ASP A 713 -46.07 14.94 28.75
C ASP A 713 -44.95 15.94 28.40
N ASN A 714 -45.10 17.23 28.72
CA ASN A 714 -44.06 18.27 28.63
C ASN A 714 -42.77 18.01 29.49
N ASN A 715 -42.70 16.92 30.24
CA ASN A 715 -41.78 16.69 31.35
C ASN A 715 -41.17 15.27 31.36
N GLU A 716 -41.82 14.26 30.78
CA GLU A 716 -41.10 13.12 30.18
C GLU A 716 -40.62 13.53 28.78
N GLY A 717 -41.54 14.00 27.95
CA GLY A 717 -41.34 14.37 26.55
C GLY A 717 -40.32 15.50 26.30
N ASN A 718 -39.87 16.23 27.33
CA ASN A 718 -38.82 17.25 27.16
C ASN A 718 -37.64 17.13 28.16
N ASP A 719 -37.38 15.94 28.73
CA ASP A 719 -36.30 15.68 29.72
C ASP A 719 -35.12 14.94 29.07
N PHE A 720 -34.51 15.56 28.05
CA PHE A 720 -33.59 14.94 27.09
C PHE A 720 -32.15 14.75 27.56
N ASN A 721 -31.60 15.70 28.33
CA ASN A 721 -30.26 15.51 28.91
C ASN A 721 -30.28 14.57 30.12
N PHE A 722 -31.44 13.98 30.39
CA PHE A 722 -31.66 12.99 31.42
C PHE A 722 -31.48 13.54 32.87
N ASP A 723 -31.29 14.87 33.02
CA ASP A 723 -31.48 15.85 34.15
C ASP A 723 -32.53 15.47 35.20
N GLY A 724 -33.63 14.86 34.78
CA GLY A 724 -34.83 14.73 35.61
C GLY A 724 -35.66 16.02 35.62
N LEU A 725 -35.58 16.84 34.58
CA LEU A 725 -36.26 18.12 34.46
C LEU A 725 -36.63 18.41 33.01
N PRO A 726 -37.81 19.01 32.75
CA PRO A 726 -38.12 19.55 31.45
C PRO A 726 -37.11 20.65 31.13
N ASP A 727 -36.38 20.47 30.02
CA ASP A 727 -35.39 21.41 29.52
C ASP A 727 -36.05 22.60 28.83
N GLN A 728 -37.10 22.33 28.04
CA GLN A 728 -37.98 23.32 27.41
C GLN A 728 -39.07 23.86 28.36
N VAL A 729 -39.63 25.06 28.11
CA VAL A 729 -40.65 25.71 28.98
C VAL A 729 -41.28 26.99 28.37
N TYR A 730 -42.57 26.92 28.00
CA TYR A 730 -43.46 28.02 27.58
C TYR A 730 -43.10 29.46 28.03
N THR A 731 -43.06 30.39 27.07
CA THR A 731 -42.56 31.75 27.26
C THR A 731 -43.67 32.83 27.22
N GLY A 732 -44.68 32.68 26.36
CA GLY A 732 -45.75 33.63 26.08
C GLY A 732 -45.48 34.60 24.92
N VAL A 733 -44.96 34.09 23.79
CA VAL A 733 -44.63 34.77 22.52
C VAL A 733 -44.78 33.76 21.37
N ASP A 734 -45.42 34.18 20.28
CA ASP A 734 -45.28 33.67 18.91
C ASP A 734 -44.37 34.63 18.12
N THR A 735 -43.53 34.14 17.18
CA THR A 735 -42.57 35.00 16.46
C THR A 735 -42.85 35.12 14.95
N ASP A 736 -43.18 34.02 14.27
CA ASP A 736 -43.81 33.92 12.94
C ASP A 736 -45.34 34.15 12.97
N GLY A 737 -46.07 33.33 13.74
CA GLY A 737 -47.52 33.33 13.93
C GLY A 737 -48.24 32.09 13.40
N ASP A 738 -47.66 30.91 13.59
CA ASP A 738 -48.14 29.54 13.32
C ASP A 738 -49.29 29.08 14.27
N GLY A 739 -49.09 29.17 15.60
CA GLY A 739 -49.90 28.53 16.65
C GLY A 739 -49.17 28.24 17.99
N LEU A 740 -47.89 27.87 17.97
CA LEU A 740 -47.09 27.34 19.09
C LEU A 740 -46.55 28.46 20.03
N ASP A 741 -45.42 28.27 20.74
CA ASP A 741 -44.77 29.35 21.53
C ASP A 741 -43.25 29.18 21.80
N ASP A 742 -42.38 30.06 21.26
CA ASP A 742 -41.00 30.60 21.57
C ASP A 742 -40.04 29.79 22.52
N GLY A 743 -40.37 28.57 22.91
CA GLY A 743 -39.74 27.74 23.95
C GLY A 743 -40.52 26.45 24.28
N TYR A 744 -41.22 25.94 23.28
CA TYR A 744 -41.81 24.61 23.08
C TYR A 744 -41.55 24.24 21.61
N GLU A 745 -41.82 25.18 20.69
CA GLU A 745 -40.87 25.60 19.63
C GLU A 745 -39.46 25.52 20.25
N GLY A 746 -38.75 24.41 20.00
CA GLY A 746 -37.78 23.92 20.97
C GLY A 746 -36.43 24.61 20.85
N ALA A 747 -35.91 24.64 19.63
CA ALA A 747 -34.70 25.36 19.24
C ALA A 747 -34.98 26.58 18.35
N ASP A 748 -35.75 26.42 17.26
CA ASP A 748 -36.23 27.53 16.44
C ASP A 748 -37.67 27.94 16.77
N VAL A 749 -38.04 29.15 16.34
CA VAL A 749 -39.22 29.92 16.75
C VAL A 749 -39.82 30.72 15.57
N ASN A 750 -39.43 30.37 14.34
CA ASN A 750 -39.85 31.06 13.12
C ASN A 750 -39.96 30.06 11.93
N ASP A 751 -40.26 28.77 12.17
CA ASP A 751 -40.41 27.74 11.12
C ASP A 751 -41.45 28.09 10.05
N GLY A 752 -42.33 29.04 10.39
CA GLY A 752 -43.39 29.49 9.52
C GLY A 752 -44.68 28.75 9.82
N PHE A 753 -44.80 27.52 9.30
CA PHE A 753 -46.02 26.70 9.32
C PHE A 753 -45.75 25.20 9.11
N ASP A 754 -44.75 24.61 9.78
CA ASP A 754 -44.80 23.15 9.97
C ASP A 754 -46.00 22.77 10.87
N VAL A 755 -46.37 21.49 10.93
CA VAL A 755 -47.57 20.98 11.59
C VAL A 755 -47.32 19.82 12.56
N ASN A 756 -46.06 19.45 12.82
CA ASN A 756 -45.67 18.59 13.95
C ASN A 756 -44.60 19.19 14.87
N ASP A 757 -43.93 20.27 14.50
CA ASP A 757 -42.68 20.71 15.12
C ASP A 757 -41.67 19.53 15.11
N GLU A 758 -40.68 19.55 16.01
CA GLU A 758 -39.60 18.59 16.24
C GLU A 758 -40.01 17.09 16.50
N ILE A 759 -41.20 16.61 16.10
CA ILE A 759 -41.83 15.42 16.69
C ILE A 759 -42.54 14.49 15.66
N ASP A 760 -41.79 13.69 14.88
CA ASP A 760 -42.26 12.90 13.72
C ASP A 760 -42.09 11.36 13.81
N ASP A 761 -41.11 10.81 14.53
CA ASP A 761 -41.26 9.51 15.23
C ASP A 761 -41.10 9.69 16.75
N PRO A 762 -42.15 10.18 17.43
CA PRO A 762 -42.25 10.12 18.89
C PRO A 762 -42.39 8.68 19.45
N LYS A 763 -41.66 7.70 18.89
CA LYS A 763 -41.01 6.62 19.65
C LYS A 763 -39.63 7.04 20.22
N ASN A 764 -38.95 8.03 19.65
CA ASN A 764 -37.56 8.36 19.97
C ASN A 764 -37.31 9.88 20.11
N ASP A 765 -38.04 10.70 19.35
CA ASP A 765 -37.89 12.18 19.30
C ASP A 765 -38.28 12.89 20.61
N LEU A 766 -39.05 12.19 21.43
CA LEU A 766 -39.34 12.56 22.81
C LEU A 766 -38.66 11.49 23.66
N PRO A 767 -38.07 11.80 24.82
CA PRO A 767 -37.16 10.90 25.52
C PRO A 767 -37.62 9.45 25.55
N ASP A 768 -36.74 8.58 25.06
CA ASP A 768 -36.73 7.14 25.29
C ASP A 768 -35.27 6.79 25.55
N THR A 769 -34.95 6.38 26.77
CA THR A 769 -33.57 6.10 27.19
C THR A 769 -33.26 4.59 27.12
N ASP A 770 -34.20 3.78 26.62
CA ASP A 770 -34.25 2.30 26.57
C ASP A 770 -34.38 1.75 25.14
N GLY A 771 -35.33 2.29 24.36
CA GLY A 771 -35.58 1.97 22.96
C GLY A 771 -36.64 0.88 22.65
N THR A 772 -37.54 0.41 23.54
CA THR A 772 -38.15 -0.96 23.39
C THR A 772 -39.67 -1.22 23.22
N GLU A 773 -40.66 -0.48 23.78
CA GLU A 773 -42.09 -0.59 23.35
C GLU A 773 -42.83 0.77 23.06
N ASP A 774 -42.47 1.93 23.66
CA ASP A 774 -42.99 3.32 23.35
C ASP A 774 -41.99 4.44 23.84
N VAL A 775 -42.33 5.75 23.90
CA VAL A 775 -41.50 6.87 24.51
C VAL A 775 -41.79 7.09 25.98
N ASN A 776 -40.91 7.69 26.80
CA ASN A 776 -41.15 8.00 28.22
C ASN A 776 -42.50 8.71 28.51
N TYR A 777 -43.02 9.56 27.60
CA TYR A 777 -44.33 10.22 27.78
C TYR A 777 -45.55 9.32 27.45
N ARG A 778 -45.31 8.15 26.85
CA ARG A 778 -46.29 7.14 26.42
C ARG A 778 -45.96 5.68 26.84
N ASP A 779 -44.80 5.46 27.46
CA ASP A 779 -44.25 4.24 28.08
C ASP A 779 -43.99 4.49 29.58
N LEU A 780 -43.29 3.57 30.25
CA LEU A 780 -43.31 3.45 31.71
C LEU A 780 -42.02 2.84 32.30
N ASP A 781 -40.91 2.75 31.55
CA ASP A 781 -39.68 2.00 31.86
C ASP A 781 -38.48 2.60 31.07
N ASP A 782 -38.01 3.78 31.50
CA ASP A 782 -37.38 4.76 30.62
C ASP A 782 -35.92 4.45 30.20
N ASP A 783 -35.02 3.89 31.05
CA ASP A 783 -33.61 3.58 30.68
C ASP A 783 -33.25 2.11 30.43
N GLY A 784 -34.18 1.18 30.65
CA GLY A 784 -34.07 -0.14 30.02
C GLY A 784 -32.97 -1.07 30.53
N ASP A 785 -32.25 -0.72 31.61
CA ASP A 785 -31.71 -1.72 32.55
C ASP A 785 -32.80 -2.76 32.88
N GLY A 786 -34.04 -2.25 33.01
CA GLY A 786 -35.30 -2.97 32.87
C GLY A 786 -36.17 -2.89 34.13
N ILE A 787 -36.49 -1.66 34.57
CA ILE A 787 -37.10 -1.33 35.87
C ILE A 787 -38.08 -0.13 35.80
N GLU A 788 -39.33 -0.36 35.36
CA GLU A 788 -40.50 0.57 35.38
C GLU A 788 -40.31 1.89 36.19
N THR A 789 -40.12 3.03 35.50
CA THR A 789 -39.72 4.38 35.98
C THR A 789 -40.30 4.84 37.33
N PRO A 790 -41.60 4.67 37.63
CA PRO A 790 -42.17 5.00 38.95
C PRO A 790 -41.59 4.27 40.16
N ASP A 791 -40.83 3.18 39.99
CA ASP A 791 -40.20 2.41 41.07
C ASP A 791 -38.69 2.75 41.25
N GLU A 792 -38.08 3.60 40.41
CA GLU A 792 -36.66 4.02 40.42
C GLU A 792 -36.29 5.10 41.47
N ASP A 793 -37.29 5.76 42.07
CA ASP A 793 -37.20 6.77 43.16
C ASP A 793 -36.33 6.33 44.36
N SER A 794 -35.03 6.64 44.28
CA SER A 794 -33.97 6.11 45.15
C SER A 794 -33.94 6.70 46.58
N ASP A 795 -34.35 7.96 46.80
CA ASP A 795 -34.64 8.51 48.16
C ASP A 795 -35.99 7.99 48.71
N GLY A 796 -36.99 7.81 47.85
CA GLY A 796 -38.35 7.39 48.18
C GLY A 796 -39.29 8.56 48.51
N ASP A 797 -39.21 9.67 47.75
CA ASP A 797 -40.00 10.90 47.89
C ASP A 797 -41.27 10.91 47.00
N GLY A 798 -41.19 10.30 45.81
CA GLY A 798 -42.24 10.20 44.79
C GLY A 798 -42.09 11.22 43.65
N ASN A 799 -40.90 11.25 43.04
CA ASN A 799 -40.47 12.09 41.91
C ASN A 799 -39.14 11.49 41.40
N PRO A 800 -39.12 10.56 40.41
CA PRO A 800 -37.88 9.89 39.98
C PRO A 800 -36.82 10.90 39.48
N THR A 801 -37.32 11.94 38.81
CA THR A 801 -36.68 13.11 38.19
C THR A 801 -35.71 13.96 39.08
N ASN A 802 -34.74 13.36 39.80
CA ASN A 802 -33.58 14.03 40.48
C ASN A 802 -32.57 13.12 41.23
N ASP A 803 -32.58 11.78 41.07
CA ASP A 803 -31.69 10.88 41.83
C ASP A 803 -30.55 10.28 40.95
N ASP A 804 -29.36 10.90 40.99
CA ASP A 804 -28.10 10.48 40.34
C ASP A 804 -27.23 9.53 41.22
N SER A 805 -26.53 8.54 40.63
CA SER A 805 -25.78 7.50 41.37
C SER A 805 -24.24 7.55 41.29
N ASN A 806 -23.57 7.51 40.12
CA ASN A 806 -22.10 7.57 40.11
C ASN A 806 -21.56 8.99 40.39
N GLY A 807 -22.26 10.05 39.95
CA GLY A 807 -21.97 11.44 40.30
C GLY A 807 -21.27 12.27 39.23
N ASP A 808 -21.44 11.93 37.96
CA ASP A 808 -21.18 12.76 36.78
C ASP A 808 -22.32 13.76 36.53
N GLY A 809 -23.57 13.31 36.39
CA GLY A 809 -24.73 14.20 36.24
C GLY A 809 -26.11 13.54 36.27
N THR A 810 -26.25 12.35 35.70
CA THR A 810 -27.53 11.80 35.20
C THR A 810 -28.35 11.05 36.26
N PRO A 811 -29.64 11.38 36.46
CA PRO A 811 -30.60 10.49 37.10
C PRO A 811 -30.69 9.07 36.52
N ASN A 812 -30.53 8.08 37.40
CA ASN A 812 -30.72 6.66 37.11
C ASN A 812 -32.23 6.26 37.06
N TYR A 813 -32.98 6.93 36.22
CA TYR A 813 -34.06 6.30 35.44
C TYR A 813 -33.85 6.60 33.93
N LEU A 814 -32.73 7.23 33.61
CA LEU A 814 -32.33 7.81 32.33
C LEU A 814 -30.77 7.67 32.17
N ASP A 815 -30.10 6.65 32.76
CA ASP A 815 -28.64 6.44 32.57
C ASP A 815 -28.23 4.96 32.46
N PRO A 816 -28.00 4.45 31.24
CA PRO A 816 -27.58 3.06 31.00
C PRO A 816 -26.08 2.81 31.24
N THR A 817 -25.25 3.84 31.43
CA THR A 817 -23.77 3.71 31.52
C THR A 817 -23.23 3.81 32.96
N ASP A 818 -24.03 4.29 33.92
CA ASP A 818 -23.75 4.30 35.36
C ASP A 818 -23.35 2.89 35.87
N ASP A 819 -23.82 1.82 35.20
CA ASP A 819 -23.48 0.41 35.48
C ASP A 819 -22.69 -0.36 34.34
N MET A 820 -22.01 0.32 33.40
CA MET A 820 -21.21 -0.26 32.27
C MET A 820 -19.94 -1.06 32.68
N ALA A 821 -19.54 -2.12 31.94
CA ALA A 821 -18.47 -3.04 32.37
C ALA A 821 -17.64 -3.73 31.27
N ASN A 822 -16.30 -3.62 31.31
CA ASN A 822 -15.33 -4.40 30.49
C ASN A 822 -14.03 -4.71 31.30
N ILE A 823 -13.36 -5.87 31.09
CA ILE A 823 -12.27 -6.44 31.90
C ILE A 823 -11.26 -7.33 31.13
N THR A 824 -10.06 -6.80 30.86
CA THR A 824 -8.99 -7.41 30.04
C THR A 824 -8.00 -8.27 30.84
N VAL A 825 -7.25 -9.19 30.19
CA VAL A 825 -6.17 -9.96 30.86
C VAL A 825 -4.99 -10.43 29.98
N LEU A 826 -3.84 -9.75 30.10
CA LEU A 826 -2.57 -10.17 29.44
C LEU A 826 -1.90 -11.36 30.16
N LYS A 827 -1.29 -12.29 29.41
CA LYS A 827 -0.82 -13.59 29.93
C LYS A 827 0.69 -13.89 29.75
N VAL A 828 1.53 -13.11 30.42
CA VAL A 828 3.01 -13.25 30.37
C VAL A 828 3.54 -14.64 30.86
N ASP A 829 4.37 -15.28 30.04
CA ASP A 829 5.15 -16.52 30.30
C ASP A 829 6.47 -16.27 31.09
N GLU A 830 7.06 -17.34 31.66
CA GLU A 830 8.49 -17.35 32.07
C GLU A 830 8.98 -18.81 32.16
N PHE A 831 9.85 -19.25 31.24
CA PHE A 831 10.42 -20.62 31.27
C PHE A 831 11.52 -20.84 32.35
N TYR A 832 11.44 -21.97 33.06
CA TYR A 832 12.37 -22.38 34.12
C TYR A 832 13.01 -23.76 33.90
N ASP A 833 14.24 -23.79 33.36
CA ASP A 833 15.15 -24.94 33.48
C ASP A 833 15.64 -25.10 34.94
N GLU A 834 14.99 -25.97 35.73
CA GLU A 834 15.39 -26.25 37.12
C GLU A 834 16.55 -27.27 37.22
N ASN A 835 16.96 -27.84 36.09
CA ASN A 835 17.93 -28.91 35.93
C ASN A 835 19.34 -28.32 35.69
N GLY A 836 19.41 -27.27 34.88
CA GLY A 836 20.57 -26.43 34.61
C GLY A 836 21.47 -26.96 33.50
N ASP A 837 20.88 -27.57 32.45
CA ASP A 837 21.60 -27.98 31.24
C ASP A 837 21.16 -27.30 29.93
N GLY A 838 20.18 -26.39 29.97
CA GLY A 838 19.93 -25.40 28.91
C GLY A 838 19.21 -25.93 27.68
N LEU A 839 18.35 -26.94 27.85
CA LEU A 839 17.50 -27.52 26.81
C LEU A 839 16.13 -27.82 27.41
N VAL A 840 15.04 -27.36 26.78
CA VAL A 840 13.66 -27.58 27.25
C VAL A 840 13.35 -29.08 27.30
N GLN A 841 13.00 -29.59 28.48
CA GLN A 841 12.84 -31.04 28.72
C GLN A 841 11.61 -31.41 29.56
N VAL A 842 11.12 -32.63 29.29
CA VAL A 842 9.94 -33.22 29.94
C VAL A 842 10.04 -33.25 31.46
N GLY A 843 9.24 -32.41 32.12
CA GLY A 843 9.14 -32.27 33.56
C GLY A 843 9.72 -30.98 34.14
N GLU A 844 10.25 -30.08 33.30
CA GLU A 844 10.52 -28.67 33.60
C GLU A 844 9.24 -27.83 33.48
N THR A 845 9.30 -26.51 33.75
CA THR A 845 8.10 -25.69 33.96
C THR A 845 8.13 -24.33 33.28
N ILE A 846 6.95 -23.88 32.86
CA ILE A 846 6.62 -22.49 32.53
C ILE A 846 5.79 -21.92 33.69
N ASP A 847 6.12 -20.74 34.20
CA ASP A 847 5.47 -20.09 35.35
C ASP A 847 4.68 -18.83 34.89
N TYR A 848 3.44 -19.01 34.42
CA TYR A 848 2.60 -17.91 33.92
C TYR A 848 2.25 -16.87 35.01
N SER A 849 2.37 -15.60 34.63
CA SER A 849 1.76 -14.44 35.30
C SER A 849 0.46 -14.06 34.58
N PHE A 850 -0.39 -13.26 35.23
CA PHE A 850 -1.56 -12.65 34.61
C PHE A 850 -1.63 -11.20 35.07
N ILE A 851 -1.95 -10.29 34.16
CA ILE A 851 -2.14 -8.86 34.43
C ILE A 851 -3.60 -8.56 34.08
N ILE A 852 -4.45 -8.35 35.09
CA ILE A 852 -5.88 -8.08 34.88
C ILE A 852 -6.13 -6.58 35.02
N THR A 853 -6.85 -5.99 34.07
CA THR A 853 -7.25 -4.58 34.09
C THR A 853 -8.78 -4.49 34.08
N ASN A 854 -9.36 -3.61 34.91
CA ASN A 854 -10.77 -3.20 34.76
C ASN A 854 -10.78 -1.91 33.93
N ILE A 855 -11.35 -1.96 32.73
CA ILE A 855 -11.41 -0.78 31.84
C ILE A 855 -12.77 -0.06 31.96
N GLY A 856 -13.89 -0.77 32.12
CA GLY A 856 -15.23 -0.19 32.28
C GLY A 856 -15.52 0.55 33.61
N THR A 857 -16.69 1.19 33.67
CA THR A 857 -17.12 2.17 34.70
C THR A 857 -17.48 1.56 36.06
N VAL A 858 -17.90 0.28 36.13
CA VAL A 858 -18.30 -0.37 37.40
C VAL A 858 -17.20 -1.09 38.18
N PRO A 859 -17.35 -1.21 39.52
CA PRO A 859 -16.44 -2.00 40.36
C PRO A 859 -16.73 -3.51 40.34
N ILE A 860 -16.18 -4.23 39.35
CA ILE A 860 -16.37 -5.67 39.16
C ILE A 860 -15.91 -6.50 40.39
N SER A 861 -16.75 -7.44 40.81
CA SER A 861 -16.55 -8.22 42.04
C SER A 861 -16.26 -9.72 41.82
N SER A 862 -15.68 -10.35 42.84
CA SER A 862 -15.47 -11.82 42.93
C SER A 862 -14.56 -12.47 41.86
N ILE A 863 -13.79 -11.68 41.12
CA ILE A 863 -13.05 -12.06 39.90
C ILE A 863 -12.16 -13.32 40.05
N THR A 864 -12.18 -14.22 39.07
CA THR A 864 -11.30 -15.40 38.96
C THR A 864 -10.92 -15.76 37.53
N ILE A 865 -9.64 -15.97 37.26
CA ILE A 865 -9.16 -16.60 36.01
C ILE A 865 -9.31 -18.13 36.06
N THR A 866 -9.73 -18.72 34.94
CA THR A 866 -9.76 -20.17 34.72
C THR A 866 -9.04 -20.58 33.44
N ASP A 867 -7.99 -21.38 33.61
CA ASP A 867 -7.17 -21.92 32.51
C ASP A 867 -7.51 -23.41 32.24
N PRO A 868 -7.54 -23.87 30.97
CA PRO A 868 -7.88 -25.25 30.61
C PRO A 868 -6.74 -26.28 30.85
N LEU A 869 -5.46 -25.87 30.79
CA LEU A 869 -4.30 -26.77 30.86
C LEU A 869 -3.59 -26.72 32.23
N VAL A 870 -3.56 -25.56 32.89
CA VAL A 870 -2.97 -25.35 34.22
C VAL A 870 -4.00 -25.03 35.31
N ILE A 871 -3.55 -25.07 36.56
CA ILE A 871 -4.39 -24.70 37.71
C ILE A 871 -3.91 -23.36 38.22
N VAL A 872 -4.61 -22.28 37.85
CA VAL A 872 -4.35 -20.93 38.35
C VAL A 872 -4.44 -20.90 39.89
N LEU A 873 -3.47 -20.24 40.51
CA LEU A 873 -3.29 -20.12 41.96
C LEU A 873 -3.49 -18.67 42.41
N GLY A 874 -4.72 -18.18 42.29
CA GLY A 874 -5.12 -16.86 42.78
C GLY A 874 -6.54 -16.82 43.32
N GLY A 875 -6.97 -15.60 43.66
CA GLY A 875 -8.38 -15.21 43.81
C GLY A 875 -9.26 -15.94 44.86
N PRO A 876 -10.59 -15.72 44.77
CA PRO A 876 -11.20 -14.63 44.00
C PRO A 876 -10.68 -13.27 44.46
N LEU A 877 -10.38 -12.38 43.51
CA LEU A 877 -10.17 -10.98 43.84
C LEU A 877 -11.53 -10.41 44.28
N ALA A 878 -11.56 -9.66 45.38
CA ALA A 878 -12.82 -9.40 46.06
C ALA A 878 -13.67 -8.31 45.35
N ILE A 879 -12.96 -7.34 44.78
CA ILE A 879 -13.41 -6.19 44.02
C ILE A 879 -12.16 -5.70 43.26
N LEU A 880 -12.34 -5.33 42.00
CA LEU A 880 -11.47 -4.43 41.26
C LEU A 880 -12.30 -3.15 41.05
N GLU A 881 -11.65 -2.00 40.95
CA GLU A 881 -12.33 -0.71 40.77
C GLU A 881 -11.93 -0.19 39.37
N PRO A 882 -12.66 0.76 38.75
CA PRO A 882 -12.34 1.31 37.42
C PRO A 882 -10.89 1.78 37.26
N GLY A 883 -10.31 1.52 36.07
CA GLY A 883 -8.94 1.85 35.71
C GLY A 883 -7.87 1.19 36.60
N ALA A 884 -8.18 0.07 37.27
CA ALA A 884 -7.26 -0.58 38.21
C ALA A 884 -6.69 -1.90 37.68
N ILE A 885 -5.37 -2.06 37.83
CA ILE A 885 -4.60 -3.23 37.40
C ILE A 885 -4.19 -4.10 38.61
N ASP A 886 -4.27 -5.42 38.52
CA ASP A 886 -3.61 -6.37 39.44
C ASP A 886 -2.65 -7.34 38.72
N ASP A 887 -1.35 -7.14 38.93
CA ASP A 887 -0.22 -7.93 38.39
C ASP A 887 0.29 -9.03 39.36
N THR A 888 -0.42 -9.31 40.47
CA THR A 888 0.16 -10.06 41.61
C THR A 888 -0.69 -11.18 42.21
N THR A 889 -2.00 -11.19 42.01
CA THR A 889 -2.95 -12.06 42.72
C THR A 889 -3.05 -13.45 42.07
N PHE A 890 -2.84 -13.54 40.75
CA PHE A 890 -2.97 -14.77 39.98
C PHE A 890 -1.63 -15.17 39.34
N ARG A 891 -1.32 -16.48 39.40
CA ARG A 891 -0.18 -17.13 38.75
C ARG A 891 -0.51 -18.58 38.46
N ALA A 892 0.05 -19.16 37.43
CA ALA A 892 -0.05 -20.59 37.16
C ALA A 892 1.34 -21.21 36.92
N THR A 893 1.39 -22.54 36.79
CA THR A 893 2.61 -23.27 36.47
C THR A 893 2.25 -24.44 35.57
N TYR A 894 2.74 -24.46 34.33
CA TYR A 894 2.69 -25.63 33.47
C TYR A 894 3.88 -26.57 33.74
N ILE A 895 3.73 -27.84 33.38
CA ILE A 895 4.82 -28.83 33.50
C ILE A 895 4.96 -29.51 32.15
N ILE A 896 6.01 -29.14 31.43
CA ILE A 896 6.26 -29.52 30.05
C ILE A 896 6.27 -31.04 29.90
N THR A 897 5.51 -31.54 28.93
CA THR A 897 5.29 -32.96 28.64
C THR A 897 6.16 -33.44 27.48
N GLN A 898 6.05 -34.72 27.13
CA GLN A 898 6.73 -35.27 25.95
C GLN A 898 5.96 -34.98 24.66
N GLU A 899 4.69 -34.60 24.72
CA GLU A 899 3.90 -34.27 23.53
C GLU A 899 4.37 -32.90 23.03
N ASP A 900 4.39 -31.91 23.92
CA ASP A 900 4.92 -30.55 23.71
C ASP A 900 6.40 -30.58 23.22
N VAL A 901 7.28 -31.37 23.84
CA VAL A 901 8.70 -31.54 23.39
C VAL A 901 8.83 -32.33 22.07
N ASP A 902 7.83 -33.14 21.71
CA ASP A 902 7.78 -33.81 20.39
C ASP A 902 7.13 -32.90 19.32
N ASN A 903 6.48 -31.79 19.71
CA ASN A 903 5.83 -30.80 18.83
C ASN A 903 6.72 -29.57 18.54
N GLY A 904 7.51 -29.09 19.50
CA GLY A 904 8.43 -27.96 19.32
C GLY A 904 7.98 -26.63 19.95
N SER A 905 6.69 -26.45 20.21
CA SER A 905 6.12 -25.26 20.88
C SER A 905 5.02 -25.65 21.88
N PHE A 906 4.57 -24.68 22.69
CA PHE A 906 3.44 -24.83 23.60
C PHE A 906 2.62 -23.53 23.73
N SER A 907 1.45 -23.52 23.09
CA SER A 907 0.41 -22.47 23.18
C SER A 907 -0.59 -22.75 24.32
N ASN A 908 -1.09 -21.69 24.99
CA ASN A 908 -2.09 -21.77 26.07
C ASN A 908 -2.71 -20.41 26.49
N SER A 909 -3.93 -20.04 26.06
CA SER A 909 -4.76 -18.92 26.58
C SER A 909 -5.66 -19.29 27.80
N ALA A 910 -6.26 -18.32 28.52
CA ALA A 910 -7.11 -18.54 29.72
C ALA A 910 -8.03 -17.37 30.15
N THR A 911 -9.33 -17.64 30.15
CA THR A 911 -10.43 -16.71 30.46
C THR A 911 -10.42 -16.11 31.88
N VAL A 912 -10.64 -14.80 31.98
CA VAL A 912 -11.04 -14.11 33.22
C VAL A 912 -12.56 -14.14 33.42
N LEU A 913 -13.05 -14.19 34.66
CA LEU A 913 -14.48 -14.21 34.98
C LEU A 913 -14.78 -13.24 36.15
N GLY A 914 -15.73 -12.32 35.99
CA GLY A 914 -16.19 -11.33 36.97
C GLY A 914 -17.67 -11.43 37.34
N THR A 915 -18.14 -10.52 38.20
CA THR A 915 -19.58 -10.28 38.51
C THR A 915 -19.82 -8.84 38.95
N ILE A 916 -20.69 -8.15 38.23
CA ILE A 916 -21.18 -6.78 38.44
C ILE A 916 -22.25 -6.80 39.57
N PRO A 917 -22.54 -5.69 40.29
CA PRO A 917 -23.80 -5.52 40.99
C PRO A 917 -25.00 -5.72 40.05
N ASP A 918 -26.15 -6.01 40.65
CA ASP A 918 -27.50 -6.34 40.13
C ASP A 918 -27.76 -6.77 38.64
N ILE A 919 -27.02 -6.32 37.61
CA ILE A 919 -26.91 -6.86 36.24
C ILE A 919 -26.43 -8.34 36.21
N GLY A 920 -25.11 -8.62 36.20
CA GLY A 920 -24.64 -9.92 35.68
C GLY A 920 -23.19 -10.39 35.91
N PRO A 921 -22.85 -11.59 35.36
CA PRO A 921 -21.48 -12.08 35.22
C PRO A 921 -20.84 -11.63 33.89
N ILE A 922 -19.53 -11.42 33.90
CA ILE A 922 -18.74 -10.92 32.76
C ILE A 922 -17.46 -11.77 32.58
N SER A 923 -16.88 -11.78 31.37
CA SER A 923 -15.68 -12.53 31.01
C SER A 923 -15.05 -12.01 29.71
N SER A 924 -13.72 -12.10 29.61
CA SER A 924 -12.87 -11.94 28.41
C SER A 924 -11.86 -13.10 28.39
N LEU A 925 -11.24 -13.44 27.26
CA LEU A 925 -10.28 -14.56 27.12
C LEU A 925 -8.84 -14.19 27.55
N SER A 926 -7.76 -14.22 26.75
CA SER A 926 -6.43 -13.68 27.14
C SER A 926 -5.35 -13.61 26.03
N ASP A 927 -4.88 -12.39 25.76
CA ASP A 927 -3.66 -11.97 25.04
C ASP A 927 -2.30 -12.62 25.41
N ASP A 928 -1.38 -12.67 24.43
CA ASP A 928 0.07 -12.88 24.56
C ASP A 928 0.89 -11.60 24.27
N PRO A 929 1.30 -10.83 25.29
CA PRO A 929 1.96 -9.52 25.12
C PRO A 929 3.44 -9.59 24.67
N ASP A 930 3.86 -10.71 24.10
CA ASP A 930 5.12 -10.91 23.37
C ASP A 930 4.86 -11.38 21.90
N ASN A 931 3.59 -11.40 21.43
CA ASN A 931 3.16 -11.61 20.04
C ASN A 931 2.56 -10.31 19.47
N PRO A 932 2.78 -9.94 18.19
CA PRO A 932 2.27 -8.69 17.63
C PRO A 932 0.94 -8.81 16.88
N THR A 933 0.55 -10.00 16.40
CA THR A 933 -0.58 -10.21 15.46
C THR A 933 -1.97 -10.13 16.10
N ASN A 934 -2.08 -9.60 17.32
CA ASN A 934 -3.24 -9.05 18.03
C ASN A 934 -4.68 -9.63 17.86
N VAL A 935 -4.90 -10.83 17.33
CA VAL A 935 -6.24 -11.33 16.92
C VAL A 935 -7.28 -11.32 18.04
N ASP A 936 -8.30 -10.44 17.98
CA ASP A 936 -9.55 -10.60 18.75
C ASP A 936 -10.47 -11.58 17.98
N ILE A 937 -10.94 -12.62 18.68
CA ILE A 937 -11.76 -13.70 18.09
C ILE A 937 -13.17 -13.81 18.71
N ASP A 938 -13.52 -12.96 19.69
CA ASP A 938 -14.92 -12.82 20.12
C ASP A 938 -15.48 -11.39 20.22
N GLY A 939 -14.70 -10.38 19.78
CA GLY A 939 -15.15 -9.00 19.57
C GLY A 939 -15.46 -8.29 20.88
N ASP A 940 -14.57 -8.42 21.88
CA ASP A 940 -14.70 -7.76 23.18
C ASP A 940 -13.77 -6.55 23.38
N GLY A 941 -13.14 -6.14 22.27
CA GLY A 941 -12.19 -5.02 22.16
C GLY A 941 -10.83 -5.40 22.74
N ASN A 942 -10.42 -6.66 22.59
CA ASN A 942 -9.19 -7.19 23.19
C ASN A 942 -8.55 -8.30 22.35
N PRO A 943 -7.29 -8.13 21.94
CA PRO A 943 -6.45 -9.22 21.44
C PRO A 943 -6.51 -10.48 22.33
N ASP A 944 -6.72 -11.63 21.70
CA ASP A 944 -7.07 -12.89 22.39
C ASP A 944 -5.98 -13.98 22.29
N ASP A 945 -4.76 -13.52 22.03
CA ASP A 945 -3.67 -14.29 21.44
C ASP A 945 -3.15 -15.46 22.31
N PRO A 946 -2.96 -16.68 21.77
CA PRO A 946 -2.97 -17.90 22.58
C PRO A 946 -1.61 -18.29 23.20
N THR A 947 -0.93 -17.36 23.86
CA THR A 947 0.35 -17.46 24.62
C THR A 947 1.33 -18.56 24.20
N VAL A 948 2.24 -18.27 23.26
CA VAL A 948 2.99 -19.28 22.49
C VAL A 948 4.46 -19.41 22.93
N PHE A 949 4.75 -20.25 23.93
CA PHE A 949 6.14 -20.54 24.29
C PHE A 949 6.79 -21.53 23.29
N ILE A 950 7.54 -21.00 22.32
CA ILE A 950 8.36 -21.75 21.36
C ILE A 950 9.59 -22.35 22.05
N PHE A 951 9.89 -23.65 21.84
CA PHE A 951 11.06 -24.28 22.47
C PHE A 951 12.28 -24.09 21.56
N PRO A 952 13.38 -23.46 22.03
CA PRO A 952 14.52 -23.12 21.18
C PRO A 952 15.13 -24.35 20.50
N VAL A 953 14.96 -24.41 19.18
CA VAL A 953 15.39 -25.50 18.31
C VAL A 953 16.91 -25.54 18.25
N VAL A 954 17.49 -26.74 18.36
CA VAL A 954 18.94 -26.93 18.14
C VAL A 954 19.17 -27.18 16.65
N ILE A 955 19.12 -26.10 15.88
CA ILE A 955 19.28 -26.06 14.43
C ILE A 955 20.61 -26.75 14.03
N PRO A 956 20.59 -27.77 13.15
CA PRO A 956 21.79 -28.51 12.81
C PRO A 956 22.63 -27.81 11.72
N ILE A 957 23.95 -27.91 11.83
CA ILE A 957 24.84 -27.77 10.67
C ILE A 957 24.69 -29.04 9.79
N ASP A 958 24.41 -28.88 8.50
CA ASP A 958 24.67 -29.95 7.52
C ASP A 958 26.01 -29.71 6.82
N ALA A 959 26.81 -30.77 6.73
CA ALA A 959 28.12 -30.73 6.09
C ALA A 959 28.17 -31.83 5.02
N VAL A 960 28.18 -31.40 3.76
CA VAL A 960 27.86 -32.20 2.58
C VAL A 960 29.14 -32.78 1.89
N ASP A 961 29.12 -34.07 1.56
CA ASP A 961 30.29 -34.86 1.10
C ASP A 961 30.80 -34.40 -0.32
N ASP A 962 31.64 -33.37 -0.39
CA ASP A 962 32.04 -32.61 -1.59
C ASP A 962 32.98 -33.34 -2.60
N ASP A 963 32.70 -33.30 -3.93
CA ASP A 963 33.41 -34.08 -4.98
C ASP A 963 34.03 -33.27 -6.13
N TYR A 964 35.18 -32.64 -5.85
CA TYR A 964 36.04 -32.02 -6.85
C TYR A 964 36.90 -33.01 -7.68
N THR A 965 36.52 -34.29 -7.85
CA THR A 965 37.28 -35.22 -8.71
C THR A 965 37.25 -34.88 -10.21
N ASN A 966 36.45 -33.90 -10.61
CA ASN A 966 36.51 -33.29 -11.95
C ASN A 966 37.69 -32.30 -12.13
N ILE A 967 38.25 -31.76 -11.04
CA ILE A 967 39.30 -30.72 -11.07
C ILE A 967 40.71 -31.34 -11.21
N PHE A 968 41.52 -30.79 -12.13
CA PHE A 968 42.81 -31.37 -12.54
C PHE A 968 44.00 -30.92 -11.68
N VAL A 969 44.15 -31.48 -10.49
CA VAL A 969 45.22 -31.06 -9.56
C VAL A 969 46.59 -31.69 -9.89
N ASP A 970 47.63 -30.86 -9.99
CA ASP A 970 49.02 -31.29 -10.21
C ASP A 970 49.68 -31.81 -8.93
N GLY A 971 49.67 -33.14 -8.74
CA GLY A 971 50.35 -33.79 -7.62
C GLY A 971 51.87 -33.62 -7.58
N LEU A 972 52.52 -33.24 -8.69
CA LEU A 972 53.97 -33.02 -8.73
C LEU A 972 54.37 -31.70 -8.06
N ILE A 973 53.55 -30.65 -8.23
CA ILE A 973 53.76 -29.34 -7.58
C ILE A 973 53.07 -29.31 -6.22
N GLY A 974 51.80 -29.69 -6.13
CA GLY A 974 50.96 -29.53 -4.93
C GLY A 974 50.78 -28.07 -4.51
N GLY A 975 50.10 -27.86 -3.39
CA GLY A 975 49.67 -26.54 -2.90
C GLY A 975 48.17 -26.54 -2.58
N VAL A 976 47.67 -25.35 -2.24
CA VAL A 976 46.22 -25.08 -2.23
C VAL A 976 45.70 -25.31 -3.65
N ILE A 977 44.51 -25.90 -3.76
CA ILE A 977 43.76 -25.93 -5.03
C ILE A 977 43.05 -24.58 -5.10
N SER A 978 43.34 -23.79 -6.14
CA SER A 978 42.66 -22.52 -6.35
C SER A 978 41.20 -22.77 -6.72
N ASP A 979 40.34 -21.85 -6.30
CA ASP A 979 38.97 -21.71 -6.77
C ASP A 979 38.09 -22.94 -6.38
N ILE A 980 38.34 -23.48 -5.17
CA ILE A 980 37.46 -24.36 -4.37
C ILE A 980 37.76 -24.21 -2.86
N ASN A 981 36.73 -24.30 -2.05
CA ASN A 981 36.76 -24.30 -0.59
C ASN A 981 35.67 -25.25 -0.07
N VAL A 982 35.92 -25.97 1.02
CA VAL A 982 34.98 -27.03 1.46
C VAL A 982 33.69 -26.49 2.10
N LEU A 983 33.56 -25.17 2.26
CA LEU A 983 32.31 -24.56 2.72
C LEU A 983 31.34 -24.22 1.59
N ASP A 984 31.78 -24.28 0.32
CA ASP A 984 31.04 -23.82 -0.87
C ASP A 984 29.78 -24.67 -1.21
N ASN A 985 29.26 -25.44 -0.25
CA ASN A 985 28.05 -26.30 -0.31
C ASN A 985 27.66 -26.87 1.10
N ASP A 986 28.14 -26.28 2.20
CA ASP A 986 27.92 -26.74 3.57
C ASP A 986 27.15 -25.65 4.34
N THR A 987 26.15 -26.01 5.15
CA THR A 987 25.16 -25.03 5.63
C THR A 987 24.80 -25.08 7.12
N LEU A 988 24.22 -23.98 7.64
CA LEU A 988 23.79 -23.74 9.02
C LEU A 988 22.51 -22.90 9.00
N ASN A 989 21.37 -23.47 9.43
CA ASN A 989 20.04 -22.84 9.29
C ASN A 989 19.63 -22.59 7.82
N GLY A 990 19.77 -23.59 6.96
CA GLY A 990 19.74 -23.37 5.51
C GLY A 990 21.11 -22.96 4.96
N GLU A 991 21.91 -22.20 5.73
CA GLU A 991 22.80 -21.20 5.11
C GLU A 991 24.29 -21.44 4.89
N PRO A 992 24.86 -21.05 3.71
CA PRO A 992 26.28 -21.14 3.38
C PRO A 992 27.21 -20.68 4.50
N VAL A 993 27.88 -21.66 5.13
CA VAL A 993 28.58 -21.41 6.40
C VAL A 993 29.78 -20.47 6.23
N ASN A 994 29.77 -19.38 6.99
CA ASN A 994 30.81 -18.36 6.95
C ASN A 994 31.87 -18.60 8.04
N LEU A 995 33.14 -18.28 7.77
CA LEU A 995 34.25 -18.49 8.70
C LEU A 995 34.19 -17.63 9.98
N ASP A 996 33.27 -16.66 10.05
CA ASP A 996 32.97 -15.89 11.25
C ASP A 996 31.77 -16.48 12.07
N ASN A 997 30.95 -17.39 11.51
CA ASN A 997 29.92 -18.17 12.24
C ASN A 997 30.32 -19.64 12.54
N VAL A 998 31.23 -20.26 11.78
CA VAL A 998 31.73 -21.65 12.02
C VAL A 998 33.25 -21.81 12.17
N ILE A 999 33.67 -22.92 12.82
CA ILE A 999 35.06 -23.38 12.93
C ILE A 999 35.24 -24.75 12.25
N ILE A 1000 36.02 -24.78 11.17
CA ILE A 1000 36.44 -26.02 10.51
C ILE A 1000 37.59 -26.70 11.27
N SER A 1001 37.57 -28.04 11.31
CA SER A 1001 38.75 -28.85 11.66
C SER A 1001 38.89 -30.14 10.84
N SER A 1002 40.13 -30.50 10.47
CA SER A 1002 40.44 -31.77 9.79
C SER A 1002 41.62 -32.51 10.45
N GLU A 1003 41.66 -33.85 10.40
CA GLU A 1003 42.86 -34.64 10.76
C GLU A 1003 43.76 -34.85 9.52
N PRO A 1004 44.94 -34.21 9.40
CA PRO A 1004 45.73 -34.26 8.16
C PRO A 1004 46.19 -35.67 7.79
N ASN A 1005 45.59 -36.25 6.74
CA ASN A 1005 45.89 -37.62 6.30
C ASN A 1005 47.30 -37.78 5.69
N GLY A 1006 48.02 -36.66 5.49
CA GLY A 1006 49.39 -36.60 4.97
C GLY A 1006 49.49 -36.63 3.44
N THR A 1007 48.35 -36.47 2.76
CA THR A 1007 48.24 -36.29 1.30
C THR A 1007 47.37 -35.09 0.99
N LEU A 1008 46.16 -35.04 1.55
CA LEU A 1008 45.31 -33.84 1.63
C LEU A 1008 45.41 -33.22 3.03
N THR A 1009 45.04 -31.94 3.14
CA THR A 1009 44.86 -31.18 4.38
C THR A 1009 43.92 -30.03 4.05
N ILE A 1010 42.86 -29.85 4.83
CA ILE A 1010 42.07 -28.61 4.84
C ILE A 1010 42.68 -27.74 5.96
N ASP A 1011 42.87 -26.44 5.74
CA ASP A 1011 43.34 -25.54 6.79
C ASP A 1011 42.18 -24.92 7.59
N SER A 1012 42.40 -23.79 8.26
CA SER A 1012 41.35 -23.10 9.03
C SER A 1012 40.37 -22.33 8.14
N ASP A 1013 40.75 -22.09 6.89
CA ASP A 1013 40.11 -21.15 5.99
C ASP A 1013 39.38 -21.96 4.88
N GLY A 1014 39.01 -23.21 5.19
CA GLY A 1014 38.37 -24.25 4.36
C GLY A 1014 39.08 -24.68 3.07
N ASN A 1015 40.21 -24.04 2.76
CA ASN A 1015 41.00 -24.24 1.56
C ASN A 1015 41.64 -25.64 1.47
N VAL A 1016 41.43 -26.33 0.33
CA VAL A 1016 41.88 -27.73 0.13
C VAL A 1016 43.34 -27.79 -0.35
N ILE A 1017 44.24 -28.37 0.46
CA ILE A 1017 45.69 -28.41 0.18
C ILE A 1017 46.17 -29.83 -0.19
N VAL A 1018 46.71 -29.99 -1.41
CA VAL A 1018 47.40 -31.20 -1.86
C VAL A 1018 48.89 -31.15 -1.55
N THR A 1019 49.40 -32.18 -0.87
CA THR A 1019 50.82 -32.31 -0.53
C THR A 1019 51.69 -32.46 -1.79
N PRO A 1020 52.78 -31.68 -1.96
CA PRO A 1020 53.71 -31.82 -3.09
C PRO A 1020 54.32 -33.21 -3.26
N LEU A 1021 54.45 -33.67 -4.51
CA LEU A 1021 54.88 -35.01 -4.92
C LEU A 1021 53.88 -36.15 -4.60
N THR A 1022 52.59 -35.82 -4.47
CA THR A 1022 51.50 -36.79 -4.41
C THR A 1022 51.39 -37.57 -5.73
N PRO A 1023 51.37 -38.92 -5.72
CA PRO A 1023 51.17 -39.72 -6.93
C PRO A 1023 49.78 -39.55 -7.53
N THR A 1024 49.64 -39.78 -8.84
CA THR A 1024 48.33 -39.82 -9.52
C THR A 1024 47.35 -40.82 -8.86
N GLY A 1025 46.17 -40.33 -8.49
CA GLY A 1025 45.10 -41.09 -7.81
C GLY A 1025 44.01 -40.15 -7.28
N SER A 1026 42.85 -40.70 -6.96
CA SER A 1026 41.84 -40.00 -6.15
C SER A 1026 42.20 -40.15 -4.66
N TYR A 1027 41.95 -39.10 -3.90
CA TYR A 1027 42.20 -38.96 -2.48
C TYR A 1027 41.02 -38.23 -1.84
N SER A 1028 40.72 -38.53 -0.57
CA SER A 1028 39.74 -37.79 0.21
C SER A 1028 40.20 -37.57 1.65
N ILE A 1029 39.65 -36.56 2.32
CA ILE A 1029 39.87 -36.26 3.73
C ILE A 1029 38.53 -35.88 4.37
N GLU A 1030 38.31 -36.32 5.60
CA GLU A 1030 37.13 -35.99 6.41
C GLU A 1030 37.46 -34.77 7.26
N TYR A 1031 36.56 -33.79 7.26
CA TYR A 1031 36.62 -32.62 8.13
C TYR A 1031 35.44 -32.63 9.10
N THR A 1032 35.23 -31.52 9.77
CA THR A 1032 34.19 -31.31 10.77
C THR A 1032 34.00 -29.82 10.89
N ILE A 1033 32.79 -29.36 10.64
CA ILE A 1033 32.38 -28.00 10.96
C ILE A 1033 31.76 -28.05 12.36
N CYS A 1034 31.94 -26.98 13.13
CA CYS A 1034 31.27 -26.76 14.39
C CYS A 1034 30.91 -25.28 14.48
N GLU A 1035 29.74 -24.99 15.01
CA GLU A 1035 29.25 -23.62 15.19
C GLU A 1035 30.10 -22.86 16.23
N ILE A 1036 30.18 -21.53 16.12
CA ILE A 1036 30.94 -20.68 17.06
C ILE A 1036 30.15 -20.36 18.32
N ALA A 1037 28.84 -20.08 18.21
CA ALA A 1037 28.01 -19.79 19.37
C ALA A 1037 27.71 -21.08 20.17
N ASN A 1038 27.19 -22.13 19.51
CA ASN A 1038 26.91 -23.45 20.07
C ASN A 1038 27.96 -24.50 19.67
N SER A 1039 29.12 -24.48 20.33
CA SER A 1039 30.24 -25.38 20.00
C SER A 1039 30.04 -26.90 20.22
N ASP A 1040 28.83 -27.35 20.58
CA ASP A 1040 28.44 -28.78 20.55
C ASP A 1040 27.54 -29.11 19.32
N ASN A 1041 27.09 -28.13 18.54
CA ASN A 1041 26.52 -28.27 17.19
C ASN A 1041 27.64 -28.44 16.14
N CYS A 1042 27.71 -29.60 15.47
CA CYS A 1042 28.79 -29.97 14.54
C CYS A 1042 28.42 -31.17 13.63
N ASP A 1043 28.66 -31.11 12.31
CA ASP A 1043 28.72 -32.31 11.43
C ASP A 1043 29.96 -32.42 10.51
N LYS A 1044 29.97 -33.32 9.49
CA LYS A 1044 31.16 -34.04 8.99
C LYS A 1044 31.12 -34.52 7.52
N ALA A 1045 31.40 -33.59 6.59
CA ALA A 1045 31.69 -33.86 5.19
C ALA A 1045 33.09 -34.47 4.86
N ARG A 1046 33.29 -34.79 3.56
CA ARG A 1046 34.53 -35.35 2.98
C ARG A 1046 34.85 -34.94 1.54
N VAL A 1047 35.68 -33.91 1.42
CA VAL A 1047 36.28 -33.54 0.13
C VAL A 1047 36.97 -34.68 -0.59
N MET A 1048 36.63 -34.86 -1.87
CA MET A 1048 37.25 -35.80 -2.81
C MET A 1048 37.98 -35.09 -3.96
N VAL A 1049 39.25 -35.39 -4.16
CA VAL A 1049 40.12 -34.75 -5.16
C VAL A 1049 40.80 -35.78 -6.08
N LEU A 1050 40.80 -35.53 -7.39
CA LEU A 1050 41.52 -36.36 -8.38
C LEU A 1050 42.88 -35.77 -8.77
N VAL A 1051 43.93 -36.20 -8.07
CA VAL A 1051 45.30 -35.78 -8.35
C VAL A 1051 45.84 -36.49 -9.61
N SER A 1052 46.35 -35.71 -10.57
CA SER A 1052 46.71 -36.18 -11.93
C SER A 1052 48.15 -35.84 -12.36
N GLU A 1053 48.60 -36.37 -13.50
CA GLU A 1053 49.84 -35.91 -14.17
C GLU A 1053 49.48 -34.85 -15.24
N VAL A 1054 50.05 -33.66 -15.10
CA VAL A 1054 49.63 -32.35 -15.66
C VAL A 1054 49.41 -32.29 -17.19
N ILE A 1055 48.44 -31.45 -17.57
CA ILE A 1055 48.46 -30.70 -18.85
C ILE A 1055 48.47 -29.21 -18.50
N GLN A 1056 49.59 -28.51 -18.78
CA GLN A 1056 49.71 -27.07 -18.48
C GLN A 1056 48.83 -26.22 -19.41
N ILE A 1057 48.06 -25.29 -18.82
CA ILE A 1057 47.45 -24.15 -19.52
C ILE A 1057 48.58 -23.17 -19.94
N GLY A 1058 48.42 -22.52 -21.08
CA GLY A 1058 49.45 -21.67 -21.69
C GLY A 1058 49.20 -20.18 -21.51
N ILE A 1059 50.29 -19.41 -21.41
CA ILE A 1059 50.25 -17.94 -21.43
C ILE A 1059 49.81 -17.46 -22.81
N GLU A 1060 48.78 -16.62 -22.86
CA GLU A 1060 48.15 -16.12 -24.08
C GLU A 1060 48.04 -14.59 -24.07
N ILE A 1061 48.20 -13.99 -25.25
CA ILE A 1061 48.33 -12.55 -25.42
C ILE A 1061 47.15 -12.06 -26.24
N ASN A 1062 46.38 -11.09 -25.72
CA ASN A 1062 45.30 -10.46 -26.48
C ASN A 1062 45.91 -9.76 -27.72
N GLN A 1063 45.19 -9.72 -28.85
CA GLN A 1063 45.71 -9.23 -30.14
C GLN A 1063 45.17 -7.83 -30.52
N MET A 1064 44.56 -7.09 -29.59
CA MET A 1064 43.97 -5.76 -29.80
C MET A 1064 44.47 -4.74 -28.75
N VAL A 1065 44.53 -3.45 -29.11
CA VAL A 1065 44.70 -2.30 -28.21
C VAL A 1065 43.95 -1.09 -28.78
N THR A 1066 43.16 -0.41 -27.96
CA THR A 1066 42.32 0.76 -28.29
C THR A 1066 42.39 1.78 -27.14
N PRO A 1067 43.41 2.67 -27.09
CA PRO A 1067 43.66 3.55 -25.97
C PRO A 1067 42.96 4.90 -26.14
N ASN A 1068 41.66 4.86 -25.92
CA ASN A 1068 40.68 5.94 -26.03
C ASN A 1068 40.17 6.38 -24.63
N ASN A 1069 40.48 5.63 -23.57
CA ASN A 1069 39.97 5.74 -22.20
C ASN A 1069 38.58 5.11 -21.92
N ASP A 1070 38.18 4.09 -22.69
CA ASP A 1070 36.99 3.22 -22.52
C ASP A 1070 37.13 2.13 -21.44
N GLY A 1071 38.29 2.07 -20.77
CA GLY A 1071 38.61 1.11 -19.71
C GLY A 1071 39.19 -0.22 -20.21
N LYS A 1072 39.01 -0.60 -21.49
CA LYS A 1072 39.12 -2.00 -21.92
C LYS A 1072 39.76 -2.19 -23.30
N ASN A 1073 40.78 -3.03 -23.38
CA ASN A 1073 41.79 -2.98 -24.46
C ASN A 1073 42.54 -1.62 -24.55
N ASP A 1074 42.22 -0.63 -23.72
CA ASP A 1074 43.01 0.58 -23.41
C ASP A 1074 44.52 0.30 -23.27
N PHE A 1075 44.85 -0.91 -22.82
CA PHE A 1075 46.18 -1.49 -22.94
C PHE A 1075 46.13 -2.96 -23.33
N LEU A 1076 47.27 -3.46 -23.82
CA LEU A 1076 47.45 -4.86 -24.19
C LEU A 1076 47.37 -5.78 -22.96
N PHE A 1077 46.26 -6.51 -22.77
CA PHE A 1077 46.15 -7.53 -21.73
C PHE A 1077 46.84 -8.85 -22.14
N ILE A 1078 47.40 -9.57 -21.16
CA ILE A 1078 48.05 -10.88 -21.34
C ILE A 1078 47.51 -11.84 -20.28
N ARG A 1079 46.79 -12.89 -20.67
CA ARG A 1079 46.25 -13.91 -19.76
C ARG A 1079 47.38 -14.85 -19.34
N GLY A 1080 47.55 -15.07 -18.03
CA GLY A 1080 48.68 -15.82 -17.45
C GLY A 1080 49.99 -15.02 -17.30
N VAL A 1081 49.97 -13.69 -17.36
CA VAL A 1081 51.20 -12.86 -17.37
C VAL A 1081 52.00 -12.95 -16.05
N GLU A 1082 51.33 -13.25 -14.94
CA GLU A 1082 51.94 -13.53 -13.64
C GLU A 1082 52.88 -14.73 -13.69
N ASN A 1083 52.60 -15.74 -14.53
CA ASN A 1083 53.47 -16.86 -14.84
C ASN A 1083 54.58 -16.56 -15.87
N ALA A 1084 54.52 -15.40 -16.54
CA ALA A 1084 55.57 -14.89 -17.42
C ALA A 1084 56.70 -14.21 -16.63
N LYS A 1085 57.50 -14.97 -15.87
CA LYS A 1085 58.61 -14.43 -15.05
C LYS A 1085 59.71 -13.79 -15.92
N ASN A 1086 60.40 -12.77 -15.39
CA ASN A 1086 61.51 -12.05 -16.07
C ASN A 1086 61.17 -11.55 -17.51
N ASN A 1087 59.91 -11.20 -17.78
CA ASN A 1087 59.46 -10.95 -19.15
C ASN A 1087 59.92 -9.60 -19.76
N SER A 1088 59.81 -9.49 -21.08
CA SER A 1088 59.93 -8.23 -21.82
C SER A 1088 59.05 -8.23 -23.06
N LEU A 1089 58.29 -7.14 -23.25
CA LEU A 1089 57.41 -6.91 -24.39
C LEU A 1089 58.03 -5.87 -25.33
N LYS A 1090 58.10 -6.20 -26.61
CA LYS A 1090 58.68 -5.32 -27.64
C LYS A 1090 57.77 -5.30 -28.85
N ILE A 1091 57.29 -4.12 -29.22
CA ILE A 1091 56.33 -3.94 -30.31
C ILE A 1091 57.01 -3.21 -31.45
N PHE A 1092 56.82 -3.71 -32.66
CA PHE A 1092 57.47 -3.26 -33.88
C PHE A 1092 56.41 -2.82 -34.89
N ASN A 1093 56.63 -1.68 -35.52
CA ASN A 1093 55.79 -1.27 -36.65
C ASN A 1093 56.05 -2.12 -37.89
N ARG A 1094 55.20 -1.97 -38.91
CA ARG A 1094 55.25 -2.70 -40.21
C ARG A 1094 56.59 -2.62 -40.99
N TRP A 1095 57.56 -1.81 -40.55
CA TRP A 1095 58.92 -1.74 -41.11
C TRP A 1095 59.98 -2.46 -40.26
N GLY A 1096 59.57 -3.16 -39.20
CA GLY A 1096 60.46 -3.87 -38.28
C GLY A 1096 61.21 -2.96 -37.31
N VAL A 1097 60.66 -1.77 -37.00
CA VAL A 1097 61.28 -0.81 -36.08
C VAL A 1097 60.52 -0.79 -34.76
N ALA A 1098 61.24 -0.98 -33.66
CA ALA A 1098 60.67 -1.00 -32.31
C ALA A 1098 60.07 0.37 -31.95
N VAL A 1099 58.78 0.34 -31.61
CA VAL A 1099 57.96 1.48 -31.16
C VAL A 1099 57.63 1.39 -29.67
N TYR A 1100 57.69 0.21 -29.07
CA TYR A 1100 57.68 -0.03 -27.63
C TYR A 1100 58.75 -1.06 -27.26
N GLU A 1101 59.37 -0.91 -26.08
CA GLU A 1101 60.30 -1.88 -25.49
C GLU A 1101 60.24 -1.74 -23.95
N GLY A 1102 59.49 -2.63 -23.30
CA GLY A 1102 59.32 -2.71 -21.84
C GLY A 1102 59.83 -4.03 -21.27
N ASN A 1103 60.04 -4.10 -19.95
CA ASN A 1103 60.44 -5.32 -19.22
C ASN A 1103 59.62 -5.39 -17.93
N ASN A 1104 59.24 -6.59 -17.49
CA ASN A 1104 58.30 -6.86 -16.38
C ASN A 1104 56.87 -6.33 -16.63
N TYR A 1105 56.33 -6.62 -17.82
CA TYR A 1105 54.90 -6.46 -18.14
C TYR A 1105 54.04 -7.26 -17.15
N ASN A 1106 52.91 -6.70 -16.72
CA ASN A 1106 52.11 -7.25 -15.62
C ASN A 1106 50.63 -6.82 -15.63
N ASN A 1107 50.10 -6.32 -16.75
CA ASN A 1107 48.74 -5.80 -16.95
C ASN A 1107 48.27 -4.65 -16.02
N GLN A 1108 48.96 -4.37 -14.91
CA GLN A 1108 48.56 -3.35 -13.94
C GLN A 1108 49.28 -2.01 -14.14
N ASN A 1109 50.58 -1.95 -13.83
CA ASN A 1109 51.33 -0.69 -13.72
C ASN A 1109 52.48 -0.54 -14.71
N ASN A 1110 52.69 -1.53 -15.59
CA ASN A 1110 53.78 -1.54 -16.58
C ASN A 1110 53.28 -2.01 -17.96
N ILE A 1111 52.32 -1.25 -18.47
CA ILE A 1111 51.46 -1.58 -19.60
C ILE A 1111 51.87 -0.91 -20.94
N PHE A 1112 51.38 -1.47 -22.03
CA PHE A 1112 51.40 -0.90 -23.38
C PHE A 1112 50.00 -0.36 -23.72
N ASP A 1113 49.90 0.92 -23.49
CA ASP A 1113 48.78 1.86 -23.60
C ASP A 1113 48.74 2.54 -24.98
N GLY A 1114 49.04 1.80 -26.06
CA GLY A 1114 49.23 2.32 -27.42
C GLY A 1114 50.42 3.29 -27.62
N ARG A 1115 50.94 3.93 -26.58
CA ARG A 1115 51.91 5.04 -26.68
C ARG A 1115 53.33 4.58 -27.01
N SER A 1116 53.97 5.33 -27.89
CA SER A 1116 55.34 5.12 -28.34
C SER A 1116 56.36 5.37 -27.21
N LYS A 1117 57.05 4.31 -26.77
CA LYS A 1117 58.14 4.38 -25.77
C LYS A 1117 59.52 3.99 -26.39
N GLY A 1118 59.55 3.68 -27.68
CA GLY A 1118 60.71 3.21 -28.45
C GLY A 1118 61.58 4.32 -29.09
N ARG A 1119 62.74 3.95 -29.64
CA ARG A 1119 63.72 4.88 -30.24
C ARG A 1119 63.50 5.13 -31.75
N SER A 1120 62.25 5.32 -32.14
CA SER A 1120 61.82 5.44 -33.54
C SER A 1120 61.52 6.90 -33.95
N THR A 1121 60.84 7.10 -35.08
CA THR A 1121 60.53 8.42 -35.68
C THR A 1121 59.19 9.04 -35.24
N VAL A 1122 58.45 8.37 -34.35
CA VAL A 1122 57.31 8.94 -33.60
C VAL A 1122 57.86 9.52 -32.30
N SER A 1123 57.32 10.62 -31.76
CA SER A 1123 57.82 11.16 -30.50
C SER A 1123 57.57 10.17 -29.35
N ALA A 1124 58.42 10.21 -28.32
CA ALA A 1124 58.13 9.47 -27.10
C ALA A 1124 56.88 10.07 -26.43
N SER A 1125 55.95 9.22 -26.02
CA SER A 1125 54.63 9.57 -25.46
C SER A 1125 53.60 10.17 -26.45
N GLU A 1126 53.85 10.16 -27.76
CA GLU A 1126 52.76 10.20 -28.75
C GLU A 1126 52.14 8.80 -28.89
N TYR A 1127 50.85 8.72 -29.24
CA TYR A 1127 50.19 7.48 -29.63
C TYR A 1127 50.77 6.89 -30.93
N LEU A 1128 50.41 5.63 -31.21
CA LEU A 1128 50.89 4.91 -32.39
C LEU A 1128 49.77 4.79 -33.42
N PRO A 1129 49.90 5.44 -34.61
CA PRO A 1129 48.83 5.52 -35.58
C PRO A 1129 48.25 4.16 -35.99
N SER A 1130 46.93 4.12 -36.15
CA SER A 1130 46.15 2.90 -36.27
C SER A 1130 46.65 1.91 -37.33
N GLY A 1131 46.64 0.62 -36.97
CA GLY A 1131 47.02 -0.49 -37.83
C GLY A 1131 47.70 -1.63 -37.10
N VAL A 1132 48.08 -2.66 -37.88
CA VAL A 1132 48.76 -3.85 -37.35
C VAL A 1132 50.23 -3.56 -37.01
N TYR A 1133 50.60 -3.89 -35.77
CA TYR A 1133 51.96 -3.97 -35.25
C TYR A 1133 52.33 -5.45 -34.98
N PHE A 1134 53.60 -5.74 -34.77
CA PHE A 1134 54.09 -7.08 -34.43
C PHE A 1134 54.76 -7.05 -33.06
N TYR A 1135 54.31 -7.87 -32.12
CA TYR A 1135 54.94 -7.95 -30.79
C TYR A 1135 55.94 -9.11 -30.72
N ILE A 1136 56.85 -9.01 -29.77
CA ILE A 1136 57.66 -10.11 -29.27
C ILE A 1136 57.61 -10.02 -27.74
N PHE A 1137 57.10 -11.08 -27.11
CA PHE A 1137 57.05 -11.24 -25.66
C PHE A 1137 58.05 -12.33 -25.27
N GLU A 1138 59.23 -11.91 -24.80
CA GLU A 1138 60.28 -12.82 -24.32
C GLU A 1138 60.12 -12.97 -22.80
N TYR A 1139 59.81 -14.17 -22.31
CA TYR A 1139 59.59 -14.44 -20.88
C TYR A 1139 60.27 -15.74 -20.45
N GLN A 1140 60.26 -16.04 -19.16
CA GLN A 1140 60.58 -17.36 -18.63
C GLN A 1140 59.31 -17.92 -18.01
N ASN A 1141 58.89 -19.12 -18.44
CA ASN A 1141 57.92 -19.87 -17.65
C ASN A 1141 58.57 -20.36 -16.34
N ASP A 1142 57.80 -20.97 -15.47
CA ASP A 1142 58.19 -21.35 -14.11
C ASP A 1142 59.37 -22.36 -14.04
N ASP A 1143 59.62 -23.11 -15.12
CA ASP A 1143 60.86 -23.88 -15.35
C ASP A 1143 62.14 -23.02 -15.47
N MET A 1144 62.04 -21.69 -15.37
CA MET A 1144 63.08 -20.70 -15.68
C MET A 1144 63.59 -20.79 -17.13
N LYS A 1145 62.77 -21.33 -18.05
CA LYS A 1145 63.13 -21.58 -19.45
C LYS A 1145 62.59 -20.45 -20.32
N ASN A 1146 63.50 -19.77 -21.02
CA ASN A 1146 63.13 -18.69 -21.92
C ASN A 1146 62.18 -19.17 -23.04
N ILE A 1147 60.96 -18.64 -23.03
CA ILE A 1147 60.00 -18.66 -24.11
C ILE A 1147 60.08 -17.32 -24.85
N THR A 1148 59.82 -17.35 -26.15
CA THR A 1148 59.60 -16.15 -26.95
C THR A 1148 58.31 -16.39 -27.70
N ASP A 1149 57.24 -15.73 -27.28
CA ASP A 1149 56.03 -15.62 -28.10
C ASP A 1149 56.09 -14.36 -28.98
N SER A 1150 55.41 -14.36 -30.11
CA SER A 1150 55.39 -13.23 -31.05
C SER A 1150 54.24 -13.33 -32.06
N GLY A 1151 53.31 -12.38 -31.98
CA GLY A 1151 52.10 -12.30 -32.80
C GLY A 1151 51.86 -10.90 -33.36
N TYR A 1152 50.64 -10.64 -33.84
CA TYR A 1152 50.29 -9.41 -34.52
C TYR A 1152 49.15 -8.71 -33.78
N ILE A 1153 49.49 -7.70 -32.98
CA ILE A 1153 48.49 -6.86 -32.32
C ILE A 1153 48.00 -5.78 -33.28
N TYR A 1154 46.69 -5.58 -33.35
CA TYR A 1154 46.12 -4.36 -33.87
C TYR A 1154 46.21 -3.29 -32.79
N VAL A 1155 46.57 -2.06 -33.18
CA VAL A 1155 46.43 -0.88 -32.34
C VAL A 1155 45.58 0.09 -33.12
N SER A 1156 44.56 0.70 -32.51
CA SER A 1156 43.97 1.93 -33.04
C SER A 1156 44.31 3.09 -32.11
N GLU A 1157 44.56 4.27 -32.70
CA GLU A 1157 44.04 5.53 -32.13
C GLU A 1157 42.53 5.60 -32.39
#